data_AF-A0A4V1LVB5-F1
#
_entry.id   AF-A0A4V1LVB5-F1
#
_cell.length_a   1.000
_cell.length_b   1.000
_cell.length_c   1.000
_cell.angle_alpha   90.00
_cell.angle_beta   90.00
_cell.angle_gamma   90.00
#
_symmetry.space_group_name_H-M   'P 1'
#
loop_
_entity.id
_entity.type
_entity.pdbx_description
1 polymer ?
#
loop_
_entity_poly.entity_id
_entity_poly.type
_entity_poly.pdbx_seq_one_letter_code
_entity_poly.pdbx_strand_id
1 'polypeptide(L)'
;MTNHFGDVVGHSKAILMIGANSAVANPIGFKHFLQAKDRNNTKLIVVDPVYTKSAAKADHYLRIRTGTDVAFIYGLLHLIFKNGWEDKEFIDSRVYGMDEVRQEAKKWTPEVTADVTGIPAEKIIQLATLLAKTKPATVVWALGITQHSTGTSNTRILPILQLVLGNMGKKGGGCNIIRGHDNVQGSTDMCCLSDSLPGYYGLSEASWKYYSKAWGVDYKWMQGRFHSPKWMNEKGFSLAKWWQGVLQEEKTYSSSPIRALWVQGTGITSMAQTAKVKEALDKLDLLVVAEPFVNEAAVITNKTDDVYVLPVCTQFETEGSVTATNRSSQWRSKVVDPLYESKEDHQVMFEFAKKFGFYEEYTKAMKMDIVDKEIKVVKDKFVWPDDAANELARTVKTIGLGGWTAKRLREHQQNWNLFDPITLEGYGKMKGQYYGLPWPSWDTKHPGSPVLYDVDTPMSKGGMGFRNRFGLEHDGVSQLPDERVSVKGSKVKGGYPEITKANIEKVLGIKLTQEEKRKMGANWKVDLSGIIQEKCNEAEVCVYGNAKARAKVWTFPDQIPMHREPIHSPRFDLVKKYPTYEDQTNNFRVDVKFKSEQMEQDWSKEFPTMLVTMRLVNLSGAGMIERTSKYLSHITPDMFANINPELAAKYGLRDGDDMWLHSPQGTKIKVKAQYSNRVTPDRIALPYNFAGIMQGVDMSANYPEGTKPYTIGESSNTITNYGFDVITQIPEFNAGLCRIERA
;
A
#
# COMPACT_ATOMS: atom_id res chain seq x y z
N MET A 1 7.80 -2.80 -1.62
CA MET A 1 8.53 -4.02 -2.03
C MET A 1 9.98 -3.89 -1.60
N THR A 2 10.62 -4.92 -1.04
CA THR A 2 12.05 -4.86 -0.69
C THR A 2 12.96 -5.22 -1.85
N ASN A 3 12.46 -5.94 -2.85
CA ASN A 3 13.20 -6.39 -4.02
C ASN A 3 12.48 -5.91 -5.31
N HIS A 4 12.52 -6.68 -6.39
CA HIS A 4 11.80 -6.46 -7.65
C HIS A 4 11.48 -7.78 -8.36
N PHE A 5 10.59 -7.76 -9.37
CA PHE A 5 10.20 -8.96 -10.09
C PHE A 5 11.38 -9.68 -10.78
N GLY A 6 12.29 -8.94 -11.41
CA GLY A 6 13.49 -9.51 -12.04
C GLY A 6 14.38 -10.29 -11.07
N ASP A 7 14.57 -9.77 -9.85
CA ASP A 7 15.34 -10.44 -8.81
C ASP A 7 14.70 -11.78 -8.39
N VAL A 8 13.36 -11.85 -8.36
CA VAL A 8 12.64 -13.11 -8.14
C VAL A 8 12.93 -14.11 -9.25
N VAL A 9 12.90 -13.68 -10.52
CA VAL A 9 13.21 -14.53 -11.68
C VAL A 9 14.61 -15.12 -11.59
N GLY A 10 15.60 -14.28 -11.26
CA GLY A 10 17.00 -14.67 -11.27
C GLY A 10 17.44 -15.53 -10.09
N HIS A 11 16.78 -15.41 -8.94
CA HIS A 11 17.38 -15.88 -7.69
C HIS A 11 16.45 -16.63 -6.73
N SER A 12 15.12 -16.43 -6.78
CA SER A 12 14.23 -17.04 -5.78
C SER A 12 14.09 -18.55 -5.97
N LYS A 13 14.07 -19.33 -4.88
CA LYS A 13 13.85 -20.79 -4.92
C LYS A 13 12.46 -21.20 -4.44
N ALA A 14 11.79 -20.34 -3.68
CA ALA A 14 10.39 -20.51 -3.32
C ALA A 14 9.67 -19.15 -3.26
N ILE A 15 8.42 -19.13 -3.73
CA ILE A 15 7.52 -17.98 -3.66
C ILE A 15 6.31 -18.37 -2.83
N LEU A 16 6.14 -17.77 -1.66
CA LEU A 16 4.90 -17.83 -0.90
C LEU A 16 3.99 -16.67 -1.33
N MET A 17 3.04 -16.94 -2.22
CA MET A 17 2.00 -16.00 -2.61
C MET A 17 0.79 -16.18 -1.68
N ILE A 18 0.56 -15.24 -0.77
CA ILE A 18 -0.54 -15.29 0.20
C ILE A 18 -1.36 -14.00 0.13
N GLY A 19 -2.69 -14.14 0.06
CA GLY A 19 -3.59 -13.01 -0.09
C GLY A 19 -3.34 -12.18 -1.36
N ALA A 20 -2.92 -12.85 -2.44
CA ALA A 20 -2.68 -12.25 -3.74
C ALA A 20 -3.04 -13.20 -4.88
N ASN A 21 -3.73 -12.67 -5.88
CA ASN A 21 -4.07 -13.38 -7.12
C ASN A 21 -3.42 -12.66 -8.32
N SER A 22 -2.09 -12.71 -8.39
CA SER A 22 -1.32 -11.99 -9.42
C SER A 22 -1.68 -12.40 -10.85
N ALA A 23 -2.10 -13.64 -11.12
CA ALA A 23 -2.57 -14.03 -12.45
C ALA A 23 -3.78 -13.21 -12.93
N VAL A 24 -4.50 -12.58 -12.01
CA VAL A 24 -5.63 -11.68 -12.30
C VAL A 24 -5.26 -10.22 -12.10
N ALA A 25 -4.74 -9.87 -10.92
CA ALA A 25 -4.54 -8.48 -10.53
C ALA A 25 -3.23 -7.86 -11.06
N ASN A 26 -2.26 -8.68 -11.47
CA ASN A 26 -0.99 -8.22 -12.02
C ASN A 26 -0.40 -9.28 -12.99
N PRO A 27 -1.05 -9.53 -14.13
CA PRO A 27 -0.71 -10.66 -15.01
C PRO A 27 0.70 -10.56 -15.59
N ILE A 28 1.19 -9.34 -15.87
CA ILE A 28 2.57 -9.11 -16.34
C ILE A 28 3.59 -9.40 -15.22
N GLY A 29 3.31 -9.01 -13.98
CA GLY A 29 4.10 -9.43 -12.82
C GLY A 29 4.05 -10.94 -12.61
N PHE A 30 2.89 -11.58 -12.80
CA PHE A 30 2.75 -13.03 -12.69
C PHE A 30 3.60 -13.81 -13.70
N LYS A 31 3.80 -13.27 -14.90
CA LYS A 31 4.74 -13.82 -15.88
C LYS A 31 6.15 -14.00 -15.29
N HIS A 32 6.60 -13.09 -14.44
CA HIS A 32 7.91 -13.19 -13.78
C HIS A 32 7.94 -14.34 -12.78
N PHE A 33 6.85 -14.59 -12.04
CA PHE A 33 6.78 -15.75 -11.16
C PHE A 33 6.81 -17.06 -11.93
N LEU A 34 6.14 -17.14 -13.09
CA LEU A 34 6.23 -18.30 -13.97
C LEU A 34 7.65 -18.48 -14.53
N GLN A 35 8.31 -17.40 -14.96
CA GLN A 35 9.70 -17.45 -15.40
C GLN A 35 10.64 -17.90 -14.28
N ALA A 36 10.40 -17.53 -13.03
CA ALA A 36 11.16 -18.04 -11.89
C ALA A 36 10.98 -19.57 -11.74
N LYS A 37 9.77 -20.10 -11.95
CA LYS A 37 9.53 -21.54 -11.97
C LYS A 37 10.35 -22.20 -13.08
N ASP A 38 10.23 -21.69 -14.31
CA ASP A 38 10.83 -22.30 -15.50
C ASP A 38 12.37 -22.22 -15.48
N ARG A 39 12.94 -21.09 -15.03
CA ARG A 39 14.39 -20.81 -15.10
C ARG A 39 15.15 -21.24 -13.85
N ASN A 40 14.52 -21.21 -12.69
CA ASN A 40 15.19 -21.42 -11.41
C ASN A 40 14.63 -22.60 -10.60
N ASN A 41 13.71 -23.37 -11.18
CA ASN A 41 12.95 -24.45 -10.52
C ASN A 41 12.27 -23.96 -9.22
N THR A 42 11.81 -22.70 -9.24
CA THR A 42 11.18 -22.05 -8.09
C THR A 42 9.88 -22.75 -7.73
N LYS A 43 9.68 -23.05 -6.44
CA LYS A 43 8.39 -23.56 -5.95
C LYS A 43 7.41 -22.41 -5.73
N LEU A 44 6.30 -22.41 -6.46
CA LEU A 44 5.21 -21.45 -6.30
C LEU A 44 4.15 -22.03 -5.35
N ILE A 45 4.00 -21.42 -4.19
CA ILE A 45 2.96 -21.72 -3.21
C ILE A 45 1.90 -20.63 -3.26
N VAL A 46 0.62 -21.01 -3.35
CA VAL A 46 -0.51 -20.07 -3.30
C VAL A 46 -1.40 -20.41 -2.10
N VAL A 47 -1.60 -19.43 -1.23
CA VAL A 47 -2.51 -19.52 -0.08
C VAL A 47 -3.63 -18.50 -0.27
N ASP A 48 -4.84 -19.01 -0.53
CA ASP A 48 -5.99 -18.18 -0.92
C ASP A 48 -7.31 -18.89 -0.57
N PRO A 49 -8.34 -18.18 -0.06
CA PRO A 49 -9.65 -18.77 0.23
C PRO A 49 -10.37 -19.33 -1.01
N VAL A 50 -9.98 -18.90 -2.21
CA VAL A 50 -10.54 -19.31 -3.50
C VAL A 50 -9.48 -20.05 -4.31
N TYR A 51 -9.87 -21.08 -5.06
CA TYR A 51 -8.97 -21.68 -6.06
C TYR A 51 -8.82 -20.70 -7.25
N THR A 52 -7.80 -19.85 -7.19
CA THR A 52 -7.59 -18.75 -8.14
C THR A 52 -6.88 -19.17 -9.42
N LYS A 53 -6.82 -18.27 -10.40
CA LYS A 53 -5.98 -18.45 -11.61
C LYS A 53 -4.49 -18.55 -11.25
N SER A 54 -4.05 -17.88 -10.18
CA SER A 54 -2.71 -18.08 -9.61
C SER A 54 -2.56 -19.50 -9.04
N ALA A 55 -3.52 -19.98 -8.25
CA ALA A 55 -3.49 -21.32 -7.65
C ALA A 55 -3.40 -22.42 -8.71
N ALA A 56 -4.07 -22.25 -9.86
CA ALA A 56 -4.02 -23.19 -10.98
C ALA A 56 -2.63 -23.37 -11.61
N LYS A 57 -1.66 -22.51 -11.28
CA LYS A 57 -0.25 -22.62 -11.72
C LYS A 57 0.71 -22.89 -10.56
N ALA A 58 0.20 -23.00 -9.33
CA ALA A 58 0.99 -23.27 -8.14
C ALA A 58 1.44 -24.74 -8.10
N ASP A 59 2.58 -24.98 -7.47
CA ASP A 59 2.99 -26.34 -7.08
C ASP A 59 2.24 -26.79 -5.82
N HIS A 60 1.90 -25.84 -4.95
CA HIS A 60 1.09 -26.07 -3.75
C HIS A 60 0.00 -25.01 -3.64
N TYR A 61 -1.25 -25.45 -3.52
CA TYR A 61 -2.38 -24.60 -3.14
C TYR A 61 -2.87 -24.99 -1.75
N LEU A 62 -3.06 -24.00 -0.88
CA LEU A 62 -3.66 -24.18 0.43
C LEU A 62 -4.87 -23.23 0.54
N ARG A 63 -6.04 -23.80 0.81
CA ARG A 63 -7.26 -23.03 1.03
C ARG A 63 -7.31 -22.59 2.48
N ILE A 64 -7.33 -21.28 2.71
CA ILE A 64 -7.40 -20.68 4.05
C ILE A 64 -8.82 -20.14 4.33
N ARG A 65 -9.24 -20.11 5.59
CA ARG A 65 -10.37 -19.32 6.06
C ARG A 65 -9.97 -17.84 6.11
N THR A 66 -10.82 -16.96 5.57
CA THR A 66 -10.54 -15.52 5.52
C THR A 66 -10.28 -14.94 6.91
N GLY A 67 -9.30 -14.03 7.00
CA GLY A 67 -8.91 -13.39 8.27
C GLY A 67 -8.13 -14.25 9.24
N THR A 68 -7.54 -15.38 8.82
CA THR A 68 -6.77 -16.29 9.70
C THR A 68 -5.28 -16.36 9.37
N ASP A 69 -4.77 -15.38 8.63
CA ASP A 69 -3.40 -15.36 8.13
C ASP A 69 -2.36 -15.34 9.27
N VAL A 70 -2.60 -14.59 10.35
CA VAL A 70 -1.69 -14.57 11.52
C VAL A 70 -1.59 -15.97 12.17
N ALA A 71 -2.71 -16.64 12.38
CA ALA A 71 -2.75 -18.00 12.91
C ALA A 71 -1.96 -18.98 12.01
N PHE A 72 -2.14 -18.87 10.69
CA PHE A 72 -1.43 -19.69 9.72
C PHE A 72 0.09 -19.48 9.78
N ILE A 73 0.55 -18.23 9.74
CA ILE A 73 1.99 -17.95 9.76
C ILE A 73 2.61 -18.33 11.11
N TYR A 74 1.90 -18.16 12.23
CA TYR A 74 2.37 -18.69 13.51
C TYR A 74 2.45 -20.21 13.54
N GLY A 75 1.55 -20.94 12.86
CA GLY A 75 1.67 -22.39 12.70
C GLY A 75 2.94 -22.80 11.95
N LEU A 76 3.34 -22.03 10.93
CA LEU A 76 4.63 -22.22 10.26
C LEU A 76 5.81 -21.93 11.20
N LEU A 77 5.75 -20.80 11.92
CA LEU A 77 6.80 -20.38 12.87
C LEU A 77 6.95 -21.37 14.03
N HIS A 78 5.85 -21.93 14.53
CA HIS A 78 5.84 -22.97 15.55
C HIS A 78 6.77 -24.12 15.15
N LEU A 79 6.57 -24.64 13.94
CA LEU A 79 7.34 -25.75 13.40
C LEU A 79 8.79 -25.36 13.12
N ILE A 80 9.02 -24.17 12.57
CA ILE A 80 10.37 -23.67 12.28
C ILE A 80 11.18 -23.60 13.59
N PHE A 81 10.66 -22.95 14.62
CA PHE A 81 11.35 -22.83 15.91
C PHE A 81 11.47 -24.16 16.65
N LYS A 82 10.42 -25.00 16.63
CA LYS A 82 10.45 -26.32 17.28
C LYS A 82 11.53 -27.24 16.70
N ASN A 83 11.80 -27.13 15.40
CA ASN A 83 12.80 -27.94 14.71
C ASN A 83 14.18 -27.25 14.59
N GLY A 84 14.33 -26.01 15.09
CA GLY A 84 15.57 -25.25 14.99
C GLY A 84 15.95 -24.85 13.55
N TRP A 85 14.96 -24.65 12.67
CA TRP A 85 15.15 -24.31 11.26
C TRP A 85 15.32 -22.81 11.00
N GLU A 86 15.15 -21.98 12.02
CA GLU A 86 15.39 -20.54 11.92
C GLU A 86 16.84 -20.19 11.62
N ASP A 87 17.05 -19.03 10.99
CA ASP A 87 18.37 -18.44 10.83
C ASP A 87 18.79 -17.74 12.14
N LYS A 88 19.43 -18.50 13.03
CA LYS A 88 19.82 -18.04 14.36
C LYS A 88 20.79 -16.86 14.31
N GLU A 89 21.74 -16.89 13.38
CA GLU A 89 22.73 -15.81 13.24
C GLU A 89 22.07 -14.52 12.75
N PHE A 90 21.17 -14.62 11.76
CA PHE A 90 20.43 -13.46 11.27
C PHE A 90 19.57 -12.85 12.39
N ILE A 91 18.84 -13.67 13.15
CA ILE A 91 18.00 -13.20 14.26
C ILE A 91 18.86 -12.47 15.30
N ASP A 92 19.92 -13.11 15.79
CA ASP A 92 20.79 -12.59 16.85
C ASP A 92 21.43 -11.25 16.46
N SER A 93 22.01 -11.21 15.26
CA SER A 93 22.76 -10.05 14.79
C SER A 93 21.86 -8.92 14.25
N ARG A 94 20.70 -9.22 13.65
CA ARG A 94 19.90 -8.23 12.89
C ARG A 94 18.48 -8.00 13.39
N VAL A 95 18.00 -8.68 14.43
CA VAL A 95 16.59 -8.59 14.84
C VAL A 95 16.43 -8.28 16.34
N TYR A 96 15.45 -7.46 16.67
CA TYR A 96 15.02 -7.15 18.03
C TYR A 96 13.58 -7.66 18.29
N GLY A 97 13.34 -8.20 19.48
CA GLY A 97 12.00 -8.63 19.95
C GLY A 97 11.50 -9.95 19.36
N MET A 98 12.41 -10.88 19.01
CA MET A 98 12.04 -12.19 18.46
C MET A 98 11.57 -13.17 19.53
N ASP A 99 11.94 -12.97 20.80
CA ASP A 99 11.59 -13.89 21.87
C ASP A 99 10.08 -13.91 22.14
N GLU A 100 9.41 -12.76 22.14
CA GLU A 100 7.96 -12.70 22.30
C GLU A 100 7.22 -13.40 21.15
N VAL A 101 7.71 -13.26 19.90
CA VAL A 101 7.20 -13.99 18.74
C VAL A 101 7.38 -15.50 18.92
N ARG A 102 8.54 -15.93 19.43
CA ARG A 102 8.82 -17.34 19.70
C ARG A 102 7.89 -17.89 20.79
N GLN A 103 7.58 -17.11 21.83
CA GLN A 103 6.63 -17.53 22.87
C GLN A 103 5.20 -17.64 22.32
N GLU A 104 4.76 -16.69 21.49
CA GLU A 104 3.44 -16.74 20.88
C GLU A 104 3.32 -17.94 19.93
N ALA A 105 4.33 -18.19 19.10
CA ALA A 105 4.36 -19.33 18.16
C ALA A 105 4.16 -20.69 18.85
N LYS A 106 4.55 -20.86 20.12
CA LYS A 106 4.34 -22.13 20.86
C LYS A 106 2.87 -22.53 20.97
N LYS A 107 1.95 -21.56 20.96
CA LYS A 107 0.50 -21.79 21.09
C LYS A 107 -0.13 -22.36 19.81
N TRP A 108 0.55 -22.18 18.67
CA TRP A 108 0.05 -22.50 17.33
C TRP A 108 0.59 -23.83 16.83
N THR A 109 0.23 -24.92 17.53
CA THR A 109 0.48 -26.28 17.06
C THR A 109 -0.21 -26.52 15.70
N PRO A 110 0.25 -27.48 14.88
CA PRO A 110 -0.41 -27.80 13.62
C PRO A 110 -1.92 -28.06 13.75
N GLU A 111 -2.34 -28.69 14.86
CA GLU A 111 -3.74 -29.02 15.14
C GLU A 111 -4.56 -27.76 15.46
N VAL A 112 -4.04 -26.88 16.32
CA VAL A 112 -4.69 -25.59 16.65
C VAL A 112 -4.77 -24.71 15.41
N THR A 113 -3.69 -24.62 14.64
CA THR A 113 -3.67 -23.87 13.39
C THR A 113 -4.66 -24.46 12.38
N ALA A 114 -4.78 -25.78 12.29
CA ALA A 114 -5.74 -26.42 11.39
C ALA A 114 -7.19 -26.11 11.77
N ASP A 115 -7.56 -26.18 13.05
CA ASP A 115 -8.90 -25.81 13.53
C ASP A 115 -9.25 -24.34 13.21
N VAL A 116 -8.32 -23.43 13.46
CA VAL A 116 -8.57 -22.00 13.22
C VAL A 116 -8.59 -21.66 11.73
N THR A 117 -7.65 -22.17 10.95
CA THR A 117 -7.44 -21.74 9.55
C THR A 117 -8.21 -22.57 8.52
N GLY A 118 -8.63 -23.78 8.89
CA GLY A 118 -9.18 -24.78 7.97
C GLY A 118 -8.14 -25.46 7.08
N ILE A 119 -6.85 -25.16 7.23
CA ILE A 119 -5.78 -25.80 6.47
C ILE A 119 -5.39 -27.11 7.19
N PRO A 120 -5.35 -28.26 6.50
CA PRO A 120 -4.94 -29.52 7.13
C PRO A 120 -3.55 -29.45 7.77
N ALA A 121 -3.39 -30.06 8.95
CA ALA A 121 -2.14 -30.06 9.70
C ALA A 121 -0.96 -30.61 8.87
N GLU A 122 -1.17 -31.65 8.05
CA GLU A 122 -0.10 -32.18 7.20
C GLU A 122 0.38 -31.17 6.14
N LYS A 123 -0.51 -30.29 5.66
CA LYS A 123 -0.15 -29.24 4.69
C LYS A 123 0.64 -28.11 5.34
N ILE A 124 0.30 -27.77 6.59
CA ILE A 124 1.06 -26.81 7.40
C ILE A 124 2.48 -27.34 7.62
N ILE A 125 2.62 -28.62 8.01
CA ILE A 125 3.92 -29.28 8.21
C ILE A 125 4.73 -29.33 6.91
N GLN A 126 4.10 -29.73 5.81
CA GLN A 126 4.72 -29.78 4.48
C GLN A 126 5.27 -28.41 4.09
N LEU A 127 4.48 -27.34 4.24
CA LEU A 127 4.89 -26.01 3.82
C LEU A 127 5.96 -25.41 4.73
N ALA A 128 5.87 -25.58 6.04
CA ALA A 128 6.89 -25.13 6.98
C ALA A 128 8.25 -25.77 6.65
N THR A 129 8.25 -27.07 6.36
CA THR A 129 9.45 -27.81 5.94
C THR A 129 9.99 -27.29 4.60
N LEU A 130 9.12 -27.06 3.62
CA LEU A 130 9.50 -26.56 2.30
C LEU A 130 10.18 -25.18 2.39
N LEU A 131 9.56 -24.24 3.09
CA LEU A 131 10.08 -22.87 3.23
C LEU A 131 11.37 -22.81 4.06
N ALA A 132 11.48 -23.63 5.10
CA ALA A 132 12.69 -23.75 5.91
C ALA A 132 13.89 -24.25 5.09
N LYS A 133 13.67 -25.25 4.23
CA LYS A 133 14.74 -25.95 3.49
C LYS A 133 15.02 -25.37 2.10
N THR A 134 14.15 -24.51 1.57
CA THR A 134 14.26 -23.94 0.22
C THR A 134 14.58 -22.46 0.31
N LYS A 135 15.86 -22.11 0.22
CA LYS A 135 16.35 -20.73 0.35
C LYS A 135 17.10 -20.26 -0.91
N PRO A 136 17.05 -18.96 -1.26
CA PRO A 136 16.23 -17.92 -0.66
C PRO A 136 14.75 -18.09 -1.04
N ALA A 137 13.85 -17.79 -0.11
CA ALA A 137 12.41 -17.74 -0.36
C ALA A 137 11.91 -16.29 -0.30
N THR A 138 10.92 -15.96 -1.11
CA THR A 138 10.24 -14.66 -1.09
C THR A 138 8.77 -14.81 -0.74
N VAL A 139 8.21 -13.81 -0.07
CA VAL A 139 6.79 -13.73 0.22
C VAL A 139 6.15 -12.61 -0.62
N VAL A 140 5.02 -12.91 -1.24
CA VAL A 140 4.27 -12.04 -2.16
C VAL A 140 2.86 -11.88 -1.64
N TRP A 141 2.40 -10.64 -1.48
CA TRP A 141 1.03 -10.36 -1.05
C TRP A 141 0.48 -9.05 -1.60
N ALA A 142 -0.84 -8.87 -1.45
CA ALA A 142 -1.56 -7.65 -1.74
C ALA A 142 -2.77 -7.52 -0.80
N LEU A 143 -3.96 -7.32 -1.36
CA LEU A 143 -5.15 -6.94 -0.61
C LEU A 143 -5.74 -8.04 0.29
N GLY A 144 -5.56 -9.31 -0.07
CA GLY A 144 -5.99 -10.44 0.76
C GLY A 144 -5.24 -10.55 2.09
N ILE A 145 -4.24 -9.70 2.32
CA ILE A 145 -3.57 -9.54 3.62
C ILE A 145 -3.97 -8.19 4.24
N THR A 146 -4.02 -7.10 3.47
CA THR A 146 -4.17 -5.74 4.01
C THR A 146 -5.60 -5.33 4.34
N GLN A 147 -6.61 -5.90 3.67
CA GLN A 147 -8.02 -5.48 3.84
C GLN A 147 -8.74 -6.32 4.91
N HIS A 148 -8.25 -6.20 6.13
CA HIS A 148 -8.77 -6.82 7.34
C HIS A 148 -8.71 -5.82 8.50
N SER A 149 -9.56 -6.00 9.51
CA SER A 149 -9.49 -5.30 10.79
C SER A 149 -8.15 -5.51 11.51
N THR A 150 -7.45 -6.59 11.15
CA THR A 150 -6.10 -6.97 11.59
C THR A 150 -5.03 -6.82 10.50
N GLY A 151 -5.29 -6.04 9.44
CA GLY A 151 -4.38 -5.89 8.29
C GLY A 151 -2.95 -5.48 8.69
N THR A 152 -2.81 -4.64 9.71
CA THR A 152 -1.52 -4.27 10.30
C THR A 152 -0.79 -5.47 10.91
N SER A 153 -1.48 -6.37 11.61
CA SER A 153 -0.89 -7.60 12.14
C SER A 153 -0.51 -8.56 11.02
N ASN A 154 -1.38 -8.74 10.02
CA ASN A 154 -1.12 -9.57 8.84
C ASN A 154 0.14 -9.09 8.07
N THR A 155 0.27 -7.78 7.85
CA THR A 155 1.42 -7.20 7.14
C THR A 155 2.72 -7.20 7.95
N ARG A 156 2.67 -7.44 9.27
CA ARG A 156 3.83 -7.56 10.14
C ARG A 156 4.32 -8.99 10.29
N ILE A 157 3.41 -9.98 10.35
CA ILE A 157 3.80 -11.38 10.55
C ILE A 157 4.54 -11.97 9.33
N LEU A 158 4.26 -11.48 8.12
CA LEU A 158 4.94 -11.93 6.89
C LEU A 158 6.42 -11.49 6.82
N PRO A 159 6.79 -10.22 7.07
CA PRO A 159 8.19 -9.86 7.26
C PRO A 159 8.86 -10.60 8.41
N ILE A 160 8.16 -10.84 9.52
CA ILE A 160 8.72 -11.61 10.66
C ILE A 160 9.10 -13.03 10.21
N LEU A 161 8.26 -13.71 9.42
CA LEU A 161 8.63 -14.99 8.81
C LEU A 161 9.92 -14.88 7.99
N GLN A 162 10.06 -13.83 7.18
CA GLN A 162 11.28 -13.62 6.38
C GLN A 162 12.52 -13.29 7.22
N LEU A 163 12.36 -12.60 8.36
CA LEU A 163 13.43 -12.37 9.32
C LEU A 163 13.86 -13.69 9.99
N VAL A 164 12.90 -14.53 10.37
CA VAL A 164 13.14 -15.85 10.96
C VAL A 164 13.87 -16.79 10.00
N LEU A 165 13.55 -16.72 8.71
CA LEU A 165 14.18 -17.54 7.68
C LEU A 165 15.52 -16.99 7.15
N GLY A 166 15.88 -15.75 7.49
CA GLY A 166 17.11 -15.09 7.01
C GLY A 166 17.02 -14.56 5.56
N ASN A 167 15.81 -14.34 5.04
CA ASN A 167 15.58 -13.97 3.64
C ASN A 167 15.62 -12.45 3.36
N MET A 168 15.65 -11.60 4.38
CA MET A 168 15.64 -10.14 4.22
C MET A 168 17.01 -9.59 3.82
N GLY A 169 17.06 -8.70 2.84
CA GLY A 169 18.31 -8.16 2.30
C GLY A 169 19.06 -9.12 1.37
N LYS A 170 18.40 -10.19 0.91
CA LYS A 170 18.99 -11.20 0.00
C LYS A 170 18.30 -11.15 -1.35
N LYS A 171 19.10 -11.36 -2.41
CA LYS A 171 18.60 -11.58 -3.77
C LYS A 171 17.70 -12.82 -3.82
N GLY A 172 16.56 -12.74 -4.49
CA GLY A 172 15.53 -13.79 -4.54
C GLY A 172 14.72 -13.97 -3.26
N GLY A 173 15.00 -13.16 -2.23
CA GLY A 173 14.35 -13.22 -0.92
C GLY A 173 13.33 -12.10 -0.70
N GLY A 174 13.29 -11.58 0.52
CA GLY A 174 12.58 -10.36 0.88
C GLY A 174 11.05 -10.45 0.83
N CYS A 175 10.43 -9.27 0.84
CA CYS A 175 8.99 -9.04 0.88
C CYS A 175 8.52 -8.32 -0.40
N ASN A 176 7.79 -9.04 -1.24
CA ASN A 176 7.33 -8.60 -2.54
C ASN A 176 5.85 -8.20 -2.53
N ILE A 177 5.58 -7.04 -1.94
CA ILE A 177 4.22 -6.48 -1.89
C ILE A 177 3.85 -5.90 -3.24
N ILE A 178 2.81 -6.45 -3.85
CA ILE A 178 2.28 -6.03 -5.15
C ILE A 178 1.38 -4.82 -4.94
N ARG A 179 1.75 -3.70 -5.55
CA ARG A 179 0.95 -2.48 -5.57
C ARG A 179 -0.20 -2.57 -6.57
N GLY A 180 -1.25 -1.79 -6.32
CA GLY A 180 -2.50 -1.74 -7.10
C GLY A 180 -2.38 -0.83 -8.32
N HIS A 181 -2.88 0.41 -8.22
CA HIS A 181 -2.76 1.40 -9.30
C HIS A 181 -1.30 1.59 -9.72
N ASP A 182 -1.12 1.92 -11.00
CA ASP A 182 0.18 2.11 -11.65
C ASP A 182 1.10 3.10 -10.91
N ASN A 183 0.53 4.11 -10.24
CA ASN A 183 1.26 5.08 -9.44
C ASN A 183 0.84 5.15 -7.95
N VAL A 184 0.20 4.11 -7.40
CA VAL A 184 -0.18 4.14 -5.96
C VAL A 184 1.06 4.24 -5.07
N GLN A 185 2.20 3.69 -5.50
CA GLN A 185 3.46 3.87 -4.78
C GLN A 185 3.88 5.35 -4.79
N GLY A 186 3.79 6.05 -5.93
CA GLY A 186 4.11 7.47 -6.02
C GLY A 186 3.14 8.35 -5.21
N SER A 187 1.84 8.06 -5.26
CA SER A 187 0.83 8.74 -4.43
C SER A 187 1.11 8.53 -2.93
N THR A 188 1.52 7.32 -2.52
CA THR A 188 1.94 7.03 -1.15
C THR A 188 3.24 7.75 -0.78
N ASP A 189 4.22 7.78 -1.70
CA ASP A 189 5.50 8.46 -1.50
C ASP A 189 5.30 9.97 -1.38
N MET A 190 4.32 10.55 -2.07
CA MET A 190 3.91 11.96 -1.92
C MET A 190 2.94 12.18 -0.76
N CYS A 191 2.56 11.12 -0.05
CA CYS A 191 1.63 11.13 1.07
C CYS A 191 0.35 11.90 0.75
N CYS A 192 -0.31 11.53 -0.36
CA CYS A 192 -1.71 11.91 -0.62
C CYS A 192 -2.66 11.18 0.36
N LEU A 193 -2.41 11.38 1.66
CA LEU A 193 -3.01 10.74 2.82
C LEU A 193 -3.23 11.81 3.89
N SER A 194 -4.15 11.55 4.82
CA SER A 194 -4.57 12.55 5.79
C SER A 194 -3.70 12.66 7.05
N ASP A 195 -2.60 11.91 7.14
CA ASP A 195 -1.81 11.77 8.38
C ASP A 195 -0.30 12.04 8.22
N SER A 196 0.15 12.47 7.04
CA SER A 196 1.56 12.64 6.74
C SER A 196 1.81 13.70 5.64
N LEU A 197 3.05 14.17 5.57
CA LEU A 197 3.58 15.05 4.52
C LEU A 197 4.43 14.23 3.54
N PRO A 198 4.68 14.73 2.31
CA PRO A 198 5.41 14.01 1.27
C PRO A 198 6.70 13.39 1.81
N GLY A 199 7.09 12.22 1.31
CA GLY A 199 8.24 11.48 1.82
C GLY A 199 8.03 10.82 3.18
N TYR A 200 6.79 10.61 3.64
CA TYR A 200 6.52 10.02 4.97
C TYR A 200 7.05 10.89 6.14
N TYR A 201 7.08 12.22 5.96
CA TYR A 201 7.32 13.13 7.09
C TYR A 201 6.04 13.19 7.93
N GLY A 202 6.19 13.26 9.26
CA GLY A 202 5.04 13.43 10.14
C GLY A 202 4.49 14.86 10.06
N LEU A 203 3.29 15.07 10.61
CA LEU A 203 2.66 16.39 10.69
C LEU A 203 3.27 17.28 11.79
N SER A 204 4.56 17.14 12.12
CA SER A 204 5.20 17.93 13.19
C SER A 204 5.53 19.36 12.74
N GLU A 205 5.62 20.31 13.67
CA GLU A 205 6.08 21.68 13.39
C GLU A 205 7.44 21.69 12.67
N ALA A 206 8.38 20.84 13.07
CA ALA A 206 9.69 20.75 12.43
C ALA A 206 9.60 20.30 10.96
N SER A 207 8.69 19.36 10.66
CA SER A 207 8.44 18.90 9.29
C SER A 207 7.80 20.00 8.44
N TRP A 208 6.84 20.74 8.98
CA TRP A 208 6.25 21.88 8.29
C TRP A 208 7.24 23.01 8.04
N LYS A 209 8.08 23.37 9.02
CA LYS A 209 9.16 24.37 8.82
C LYS A 209 10.14 23.94 7.73
N TYR A 210 10.47 22.65 7.68
CA TYR A 210 11.30 22.10 6.62
C TYR A 210 10.66 22.28 5.25
N TYR A 211 9.39 21.89 5.10
CA TYR A 211 8.65 22.03 3.85
C TYR A 211 8.40 23.48 3.45
N SER A 212 8.06 24.37 4.40
CA SER A 212 7.96 25.81 4.15
C SER A 212 9.26 26.37 3.56
N LYS A 213 10.42 26.00 4.15
CA LYS A 213 11.73 26.40 3.62
C LYS A 213 11.99 25.80 2.24
N ALA A 214 11.69 24.52 2.03
CA ALA A 214 11.91 23.84 0.75
C ALA A 214 11.03 24.40 -0.38
N TRP A 215 9.81 24.82 -0.05
CA TRP A 215 8.88 25.46 -0.98
C TRP A 215 9.12 26.96 -1.15
N GLY A 216 9.97 27.56 -0.30
CA GLY A 216 10.24 28.99 -0.29
C GLY A 216 9.08 29.85 0.23
N VAL A 217 8.15 29.26 0.98
CA VAL A 217 6.98 29.95 1.56
C VAL A 217 7.22 30.26 3.04
N ASP A 218 6.63 31.35 3.53
CA ASP A 218 6.73 31.69 4.95
C ASP A 218 5.95 30.68 5.81
N TYR A 219 6.52 30.31 6.96
CA TYR A 219 5.88 29.35 7.86
C TYR A 219 4.59 29.90 8.47
N LYS A 220 4.52 31.20 8.81
CA LYS A 220 3.29 31.81 9.33
C LYS A 220 2.22 31.90 8.25
N TRP A 221 2.59 32.18 7.00
CA TRP A 221 1.67 32.10 5.86
C TRP A 221 1.06 30.70 5.76
N MET A 222 1.89 29.65 5.83
CA MET A 222 1.41 28.26 5.79
C MET A 222 0.50 27.93 6.98
N GLN A 223 0.85 28.36 8.19
CA GLN A 223 -0.01 28.21 9.37
C GLN A 223 -1.38 28.89 9.17
N GLY A 224 -1.41 30.06 8.53
CA GLY A 224 -2.64 30.79 8.19
C GLY A 224 -3.50 30.15 7.09
N ARG A 225 -3.15 28.95 6.59
CA ARG A 225 -4.00 28.12 5.73
C ARG A 225 -4.82 27.09 6.52
N PHE A 226 -4.59 26.97 7.82
CA PHE A 226 -5.33 26.09 8.71
C PHE A 226 -6.25 26.91 9.62
N HIS A 227 -7.36 26.31 10.06
CA HIS A 227 -8.29 26.96 11.00
C HIS A 227 -7.59 27.41 12.29
N SER A 228 -6.61 26.63 12.76
CA SER A 228 -5.71 27.01 13.86
C SER A 228 -4.39 26.21 13.76
N PRO A 229 -3.31 26.64 14.43
CA PRO A 229 -2.03 25.92 14.42
C PRO A 229 -2.15 24.46 14.85
N LYS A 230 -3.08 24.15 15.75
CA LYS A 230 -3.36 22.78 16.20
C LYS A 230 -3.74 21.87 15.03
N TRP A 231 -4.63 22.32 14.14
CA TRP A 231 -5.11 21.53 13.00
C TRP A 231 -4.02 21.21 11.98
N MET A 232 -2.95 21.99 11.94
CA MET A 232 -1.77 21.74 11.11
C MET A 232 -1.05 20.44 11.52
N ASN A 233 -1.17 20.03 12.78
CA ASN A 233 -0.45 18.90 13.35
C ASN A 233 -1.33 17.67 13.63
N GLU A 234 -2.61 17.71 13.23
CA GLU A 234 -3.57 16.62 13.45
C GLU A 234 -3.95 15.90 12.16
N LYS A 235 -4.23 14.60 12.29
CA LYS A 235 -4.73 13.79 11.17
C LYS A 235 -6.08 14.32 10.68
N GLY A 236 -6.32 14.23 9.38
CA GLY A 236 -7.63 14.42 8.76
C GLY A 236 -8.54 13.19 8.89
N PHE A 237 -9.72 13.25 8.27
CA PHE A 237 -10.53 12.05 8.04
C PHE A 237 -9.80 11.10 7.09
N SER A 238 -9.98 9.79 7.26
CA SER A 238 -9.46 8.82 6.30
C SER A 238 -10.38 8.73 5.07
N LEU A 239 -9.84 8.21 3.96
CA LEU A 239 -10.63 7.93 2.75
C LEU A 239 -11.82 6.99 3.05
N ALA A 240 -11.66 6.07 4.00
CA ALA A 240 -12.69 5.08 4.33
C ALA A 240 -13.85 5.67 5.15
N LYS A 241 -13.66 6.82 5.81
CA LYS A 241 -14.57 7.32 6.84
C LYS A 241 -14.90 8.81 6.74
N TRP A 242 -14.54 9.49 5.65
CA TRP A 242 -14.90 10.90 5.44
C TRP A 242 -16.42 11.13 5.47
N TRP A 243 -17.23 10.15 5.04
CA TRP A 243 -18.69 10.24 5.02
C TRP A 243 -19.28 10.49 6.42
N GLN A 244 -18.65 9.98 7.48
CA GLN A 244 -19.04 10.27 8.87
C GLN A 244 -18.84 11.75 9.22
N GLY A 245 -17.82 12.39 8.63
CA GLY A 245 -17.58 13.83 8.75
C GLY A 245 -18.65 14.69 8.08
N VAL A 246 -19.40 14.14 7.12
CA VAL A 246 -20.57 14.79 6.52
C VAL A 246 -21.83 14.49 7.32
N LEU A 247 -22.11 13.20 7.60
CA LEU A 247 -23.35 12.78 8.24
C LEU A 247 -23.44 13.19 9.72
N GLN A 248 -22.31 13.15 10.43
CA GLN A 248 -22.20 13.41 11.88
C GLN A 248 -23.20 12.62 12.74
N GLU A 249 -23.55 11.40 12.31
CA GLU A 249 -24.41 10.48 13.08
C GLU A 249 -23.67 9.91 14.29
N GLU A 250 -22.37 9.64 14.14
CA GLU A 250 -21.48 9.35 15.26
C GLU A 250 -20.63 10.57 15.65
N LYS A 251 -20.03 10.49 16.84
CA LYS A 251 -19.14 11.52 17.33
C LYS A 251 -17.92 11.70 16.40
N THR A 252 -17.77 12.89 15.85
CA THR A 252 -16.60 13.32 15.09
C THR A 252 -15.75 14.29 15.90
N TYR A 253 -14.44 14.29 15.63
CA TYR A 253 -13.45 15.19 16.25
C TYR A 253 -13.00 16.22 15.22
N SER A 254 -13.96 17.00 14.71
CA SER A 254 -13.78 18.09 13.75
C SER A 254 -14.39 19.39 14.29
N SER A 255 -13.90 20.54 13.82
CA SER A 255 -14.49 21.84 14.18
C SER A 255 -15.82 22.12 13.46
N SER A 256 -16.10 21.39 12.38
CA SER A 256 -17.29 21.52 11.56
C SER A 256 -17.54 20.24 10.75
N PRO A 257 -18.76 20.05 10.20
CA PRO A 257 -19.01 19.03 9.18
C PRO A 257 -18.18 19.29 7.91
N ILE A 258 -17.97 18.24 7.12
CA ILE A 258 -17.49 18.35 5.74
C ILE A 258 -18.64 18.84 4.86
N ARG A 259 -18.41 19.93 4.14
CA ARG A 259 -19.42 20.57 3.28
C ARG A 259 -19.16 20.37 1.78
N ALA A 260 -17.90 20.16 1.40
CA ALA A 260 -17.49 19.98 0.01
C ALA A 260 -16.59 18.76 -0.14
N LEU A 261 -16.73 18.05 -1.25
CA LEU A 261 -15.86 16.93 -1.62
C LEU A 261 -15.28 17.14 -3.02
N TRP A 262 -13.97 16.97 -3.13
CA TRP A 262 -13.24 16.92 -4.40
C TRP A 262 -12.80 15.48 -4.66
N VAL A 263 -13.28 14.89 -5.76
CA VAL A 263 -12.98 13.51 -6.17
C VAL A 263 -12.12 13.57 -7.42
N GLN A 264 -10.90 13.04 -7.34
CA GLN A 264 -9.94 13.04 -8.45
C GLN A 264 -9.09 11.77 -8.43
N GLY A 265 -9.00 11.10 -9.57
CA GLY A 265 -8.28 9.83 -9.74
C GLY A 265 -8.75 8.72 -8.79
N THR A 266 -10.02 8.73 -8.37
CA THR A 266 -10.57 7.83 -7.33
C THR A 266 -12.00 7.42 -7.64
N GLY A 267 -12.25 6.13 -7.87
CA GLY A 267 -13.62 5.59 -8.01
C GLY A 267 -14.30 5.43 -6.65
N ILE A 268 -15.41 6.15 -6.40
CA ILE A 268 -16.10 6.16 -5.10
C ILE A 268 -16.63 4.78 -4.70
N THR A 269 -17.09 3.97 -5.65
CA THR A 269 -17.61 2.61 -5.37
C THR A 269 -16.52 1.61 -4.98
N SER A 270 -15.24 2.01 -4.95
CA SER A 270 -14.16 1.20 -4.38
C SER A 270 -14.08 1.27 -2.84
N MET A 271 -14.88 2.11 -2.19
CA MET A 271 -14.97 2.24 -0.73
C MET A 271 -16.02 1.30 -0.15
N ALA A 272 -15.84 0.86 1.10
CA ALA A 272 -16.86 0.12 1.84
C ALA A 272 -18.01 1.05 2.28
N GLN A 273 -19.13 0.45 2.72
CA GLN A 273 -20.28 1.20 3.26
C GLN A 273 -20.86 2.19 2.23
N THR A 274 -20.97 1.78 0.96
CA THR A 274 -21.36 2.66 -0.14
C THR A 274 -22.74 3.30 0.05
N ALA A 275 -23.67 2.66 0.77
CA ALA A 275 -24.97 3.25 1.14
C ALA A 275 -24.81 4.52 1.99
N LYS A 276 -23.95 4.47 3.01
CA LYS A 276 -23.61 5.63 3.84
C LYS A 276 -22.81 6.68 3.07
N VAL A 277 -21.94 6.24 2.15
CA VAL A 277 -21.25 7.16 1.25
C VAL A 277 -22.24 7.91 0.34
N LYS A 278 -23.25 7.22 -0.20
CA LYS A 278 -24.32 7.85 -0.98
C LYS A 278 -25.08 8.88 -0.14
N GLU A 279 -25.54 8.51 1.06
CA GLU A 279 -26.21 9.44 1.98
C GLU A 279 -25.36 10.69 2.25
N ALA A 280 -24.04 10.52 2.40
CA ALA A 280 -23.11 11.63 2.59
C ALA A 280 -22.98 12.49 1.33
N LEU A 281 -22.87 11.89 0.14
CA LEU A 281 -22.84 12.63 -1.13
C LEU A 281 -24.10 13.48 -1.33
N ASP A 282 -25.27 12.95 -0.94
CA ASP A 282 -26.55 13.65 -1.03
C ASP A 282 -26.61 14.89 -0.10
N LYS A 283 -25.84 14.89 1.00
CA LYS A 283 -25.79 15.99 2.00
C LYS A 283 -24.67 17.01 1.77
N LEU A 284 -23.79 16.81 0.79
CA LEU A 284 -22.75 17.78 0.46
C LEU A 284 -23.37 19.05 -0.14
N ASP A 285 -22.81 20.21 0.20
CA ASP A 285 -23.14 21.45 -0.47
C ASP A 285 -22.50 21.51 -1.85
N LEU A 286 -21.30 20.93 -2.00
CA LEU A 286 -20.55 20.94 -3.26
C LEU A 286 -19.87 19.60 -3.51
N LEU A 287 -20.08 19.05 -4.70
CA LEU A 287 -19.33 17.90 -5.20
C LEU A 287 -18.59 18.31 -6.48
N VAL A 288 -17.26 18.17 -6.47
CA VAL A 288 -16.44 18.34 -7.67
C VAL A 288 -15.79 17.02 -8.02
N VAL A 289 -15.98 16.59 -9.26
CA VAL A 289 -15.40 15.37 -9.84
C VAL A 289 -14.45 15.80 -10.96
N ALA A 290 -13.16 15.48 -10.83
CA ALA A 290 -12.15 15.71 -11.85
C ALA A 290 -11.64 14.36 -12.36
N GLU A 291 -12.18 13.90 -13.49
CA GLU A 291 -11.89 12.58 -14.06
C GLU A 291 -11.98 12.61 -15.61
N PRO A 292 -11.25 11.71 -16.31
CA PRO A 292 -11.41 11.53 -17.76
C PRO A 292 -12.70 10.78 -18.13
N PHE A 293 -13.36 10.12 -17.18
CA PHE A 293 -14.61 9.39 -17.38
C PHE A 293 -15.60 9.76 -16.26
N VAL A 294 -16.91 9.61 -16.50
CA VAL A 294 -17.93 9.92 -15.50
C VAL A 294 -17.77 9.03 -14.26
N ASN A 295 -17.44 9.66 -13.13
CA ASN A 295 -17.24 9.00 -11.86
C ASN A 295 -18.55 8.52 -11.24
N GLU A 296 -18.51 7.39 -10.55
CA GLU A 296 -19.68 6.84 -9.86
C GLU A 296 -20.26 7.78 -8.80
N ALA A 297 -19.47 8.70 -8.23
CA ALA A 297 -19.94 9.71 -7.29
C ALA A 297 -21.10 10.55 -7.86
N ALA A 298 -20.97 10.98 -9.12
CA ALA A 298 -21.97 11.78 -9.82
C ALA A 298 -23.19 10.96 -10.23
N VAL A 299 -23.06 9.63 -10.26
CA VAL A 299 -24.12 8.69 -10.66
C VAL A 299 -24.96 8.27 -9.46
N ILE A 300 -24.33 8.00 -8.31
CA ILE A 300 -25.05 7.48 -7.13
C ILE A 300 -25.70 8.60 -6.29
N THR A 301 -25.21 9.83 -6.38
CA THR A 301 -25.81 10.97 -5.67
C THR A 301 -27.19 11.31 -6.25
N ASN A 302 -28.09 11.80 -5.40
CA ASN A 302 -29.39 12.36 -5.78
C ASN A 302 -29.31 13.87 -6.02
N LYS A 303 -28.15 14.50 -5.84
CA LYS A 303 -27.98 15.95 -6.08
C LYS A 303 -28.25 16.28 -7.55
N THR A 304 -29.06 17.31 -7.77
CA THR A 304 -29.36 17.87 -9.09
C THR A 304 -28.66 19.21 -9.35
N ASP A 305 -28.02 19.77 -8.33
CA ASP A 305 -27.30 21.03 -8.31
C ASP A 305 -25.95 20.89 -7.58
N ASP A 306 -25.06 21.86 -7.80
CA ASP A 306 -23.73 21.93 -7.17
C ASP A 306 -22.88 20.65 -7.32
N VAL A 307 -23.09 19.94 -8.42
CA VAL A 307 -22.25 18.83 -8.89
C VAL A 307 -21.52 19.28 -10.15
N TYR A 308 -20.20 19.41 -10.06
CA TYR A 308 -19.34 19.80 -11.17
C TYR A 308 -18.53 18.60 -11.63
N VAL A 309 -18.60 18.28 -12.92
CA VAL A 309 -17.75 17.26 -13.56
C VAL A 309 -16.76 17.98 -14.47
N LEU A 310 -15.49 17.99 -14.09
CA LEU A 310 -14.39 18.63 -14.79
C LEU A 310 -13.67 17.58 -15.64
N PRO A 311 -13.61 17.75 -16.98
CA PRO A 311 -12.89 16.82 -17.83
C PRO A 311 -11.38 17.00 -17.63
N VAL A 312 -10.72 15.97 -17.11
CA VAL A 312 -9.25 15.93 -17.02
C VAL A 312 -8.65 14.89 -17.96
N CYS A 313 -7.38 15.06 -18.27
CA CYS A 313 -6.63 14.19 -19.17
C CYS A 313 -6.50 12.74 -18.65
N THR A 314 -6.49 11.80 -19.58
CA THR A 314 -5.93 10.47 -19.39
C THR A 314 -4.39 10.52 -19.34
N GLN A 315 -3.78 9.42 -18.91
CA GLN A 315 -2.30 9.32 -18.84
C GLN A 315 -1.61 9.48 -20.21
N PHE A 316 -2.30 9.24 -21.33
CA PHE A 316 -1.71 9.39 -22.67
C PHE A 316 -1.58 10.85 -23.12
N GLU A 317 -2.29 11.76 -22.44
CA GLU A 317 -2.33 13.19 -22.74
C GLU A 317 -1.40 14.01 -21.83
N THR A 318 -0.74 13.35 -20.87
CA THR A 318 0.11 13.97 -19.84
C THR A 318 1.57 13.56 -19.98
N GLU A 319 2.47 14.34 -19.42
CA GLU A 319 3.88 13.99 -19.22
C GLU A 319 4.25 14.07 -17.74
N GLY A 320 5.11 13.17 -17.27
CA GLY A 320 5.59 13.16 -15.89
C GLY A 320 6.25 11.87 -15.47
N SER A 321 6.39 11.64 -14.16
CA SER A 321 6.97 10.41 -13.62
C SER A 321 5.97 9.63 -12.79
N VAL A 322 6.06 8.29 -12.85
CA VAL A 322 5.28 7.38 -12.01
C VAL A 322 6.20 6.39 -11.30
N THR A 323 5.81 5.93 -10.13
CA THR A 323 6.58 4.97 -9.33
C THR A 323 5.93 3.61 -9.33
N ALA A 324 6.64 2.61 -9.83
CA ALA A 324 6.19 1.23 -9.89
C ALA A 324 6.32 0.50 -8.54
N THR A 325 5.75 -0.71 -8.45
CA THR A 325 5.69 -1.52 -7.22
C THR A 325 7.06 -1.82 -6.59
N ASN A 326 8.12 -1.83 -7.40
CA ASN A 326 9.49 -2.10 -6.99
C ASN A 326 10.27 -0.82 -6.62
N ARG A 327 9.58 0.32 -6.46
CA ARG A 327 10.15 1.65 -6.16
C ARG A 327 10.93 2.28 -7.31
N SER A 328 10.91 1.72 -8.53
CA SER A 328 11.48 2.37 -9.71
C SER A 328 10.57 3.50 -10.20
N SER A 329 11.11 4.69 -10.40
CA SER A 329 10.45 5.78 -11.11
C SER A 329 10.65 5.67 -12.61
N GLN A 330 9.59 5.89 -13.38
CA GLN A 330 9.58 5.81 -14.83
C GLN A 330 9.03 7.11 -15.39
N TRP A 331 9.77 7.72 -16.31
CA TRP A 331 9.27 8.85 -17.08
C TRP A 331 8.25 8.38 -18.11
N ARG A 332 7.15 9.12 -18.25
CA ARG A 332 6.11 8.94 -19.25
C ARG A 332 6.03 10.21 -20.07
N SER A 333 6.05 10.06 -21.39
CA SER A 333 5.93 11.17 -22.31
C SER A 333 4.51 11.27 -22.83
N LYS A 334 4.08 12.50 -23.11
CA LYS A 334 2.80 12.77 -23.75
C LYS A 334 2.76 12.08 -25.12
N VAL A 335 1.68 11.35 -25.39
CA VAL A 335 1.48 10.59 -26.63
C VAL A 335 0.57 11.35 -27.60
N VAL A 336 -0.48 11.97 -27.08
CA VAL A 336 -1.43 12.81 -27.84
C VAL A 336 -1.70 14.10 -27.07
N ASP A 337 -2.15 15.15 -27.74
CA ASP A 337 -2.59 16.36 -27.05
C ASP A 337 -3.92 16.11 -26.30
N PRO A 338 -4.20 16.85 -25.21
CA PRO A 338 -5.48 16.79 -24.50
C PRO A 338 -6.66 16.85 -25.46
N LEU A 339 -7.58 15.89 -25.33
CA LEU A 339 -8.76 15.81 -26.19
C LEU A 339 -9.84 16.77 -25.72
N TYR A 340 -10.57 17.33 -26.68
CA TYR A 340 -11.69 18.25 -26.46
C TYR A 340 -11.28 19.45 -25.59
N GLU A 341 -12.02 19.71 -24.52
CA GLU A 341 -11.73 20.76 -23.53
C GLU A 341 -11.03 20.21 -22.26
N SER A 342 -10.55 18.96 -22.30
CA SER A 342 -9.86 18.37 -21.16
C SER A 342 -8.57 19.12 -20.84
N LYS A 343 -8.26 19.17 -19.54
CA LYS A 343 -7.02 19.78 -19.04
C LYS A 343 -6.23 18.76 -18.24
N GLU A 344 -4.92 18.90 -18.23
CA GLU A 344 -4.10 18.09 -17.34
C GLU A 344 -4.43 18.45 -15.87
N ASP A 345 -4.36 17.48 -14.97
CA ASP A 345 -4.70 17.67 -13.55
C ASP A 345 -4.02 18.90 -12.94
N HIS A 346 -2.74 19.10 -13.25
CA HIS A 346 -1.95 20.22 -12.74
C HIS A 346 -2.43 21.59 -13.27
N GLN A 347 -2.97 21.66 -14.49
CA GLN A 347 -3.49 22.90 -15.07
C GLN A 347 -4.76 23.33 -14.34
N VAL A 348 -5.65 22.37 -14.03
CA VAL A 348 -6.82 22.62 -13.19
C VAL A 348 -6.37 23.17 -11.84
N MET A 349 -5.41 22.51 -11.18
CA MET A 349 -4.89 22.98 -9.89
C MET A 349 -4.24 24.38 -9.96
N PHE A 350 -3.54 24.69 -11.06
CA PHE A 350 -2.98 26.03 -11.31
C PHE A 350 -4.05 27.10 -11.50
N GLU A 351 -5.13 26.80 -12.21
CA GLU A 351 -6.26 27.74 -12.38
C GLU A 351 -6.96 28.00 -11.05
N PHE A 352 -7.15 26.97 -10.22
CA PHE A 352 -7.64 27.12 -8.86
C PHE A 352 -6.71 28.02 -8.03
N ALA A 353 -5.40 27.73 -8.02
CA ALA A 353 -4.44 28.54 -7.27
C ALA A 353 -4.43 30.02 -7.72
N LYS A 354 -4.61 30.29 -9.03
CA LYS A 354 -4.76 31.66 -9.54
C LYS A 354 -6.06 32.31 -9.06
N LYS A 355 -7.19 31.58 -9.16
CA LYS A 355 -8.51 32.08 -8.76
C LYS A 355 -8.56 32.43 -7.26
N PHE A 356 -7.88 31.66 -6.42
CA PHE A 356 -7.82 31.85 -4.98
C PHE A 356 -6.59 32.67 -4.51
N GLY A 357 -5.77 33.19 -5.44
CA GLY A 357 -4.72 34.15 -5.12
C GLY A 357 -3.48 33.60 -4.42
N PHE A 358 -3.13 32.32 -4.62
CA PHE A 358 -1.93 31.70 -4.02
C PHE A 358 -1.00 31.02 -5.05
N TYR A 359 -1.17 31.33 -6.34
CA TYR A 359 -0.40 30.71 -7.43
C TYR A 359 1.13 30.93 -7.31
N GLU A 360 1.55 32.11 -6.85
CA GLU A 360 2.98 32.39 -6.69
C GLU A 360 3.61 31.53 -5.60
N GLU A 361 2.95 31.36 -4.46
CA GLU A 361 3.39 30.45 -3.40
C GLU A 361 3.36 28.99 -3.87
N TYR A 362 2.31 28.59 -4.60
CA TYR A 362 2.13 27.23 -5.10
C TYR A 362 3.22 26.80 -6.09
N THR A 363 3.76 27.73 -6.88
CA THR A 363 4.73 27.43 -7.94
C THR A 363 6.17 27.85 -7.62
N LYS A 364 6.40 28.49 -6.47
CA LYS A 364 7.71 29.08 -6.11
C LYS A 364 8.84 28.05 -6.10
N ALA A 365 8.58 26.87 -5.53
CA ALA A 365 9.56 25.81 -5.33
C ALA A 365 10.17 25.28 -6.66
N MET A 366 9.39 25.26 -7.74
CA MET A 366 9.83 24.88 -9.08
C MET A 366 10.82 25.89 -9.70
N LYS A 367 10.92 27.10 -9.14
CA LYS A 367 11.89 28.15 -9.55
C LYS A 367 13.17 28.14 -8.70
N MET A 368 13.26 27.25 -7.71
CA MET A 368 14.36 27.22 -6.75
C MET A 368 15.33 26.07 -7.02
N ASP A 369 16.58 26.23 -6.56
CA ASP A 369 17.59 25.18 -6.51
C ASP A 369 18.62 25.42 -5.38
N ILE A 370 19.51 24.45 -5.14
CA ILE A 370 20.61 24.59 -4.17
C ILE A 370 21.83 25.20 -4.86
N VAL A 371 22.20 26.42 -4.43
CA VAL A 371 23.40 27.13 -4.88
C VAL A 371 24.23 27.46 -3.65
N ASP A 372 25.52 27.11 -3.68
CA ASP A 372 26.44 27.25 -2.54
C ASP A 372 25.90 26.63 -1.24
N LYS A 373 25.23 25.47 -1.35
CA LYS A 373 24.63 24.72 -0.23
C LYS A 373 23.43 25.41 0.43
N GLU A 374 22.84 26.41 -0.22
CA GLU A 374 21.65 27.12 0.25
C GLU A 374 20.56 27.10 -0.83
N ILE A 375 19.30 26.99 -0.42
CA ILE A 375 18.17 27.02 -1.35
C ILE A 375 17.91 28.47 -1.79
N LYS A 376 17.91 28.71 -3.11
CA LYS A 376 17.74 30.04 -3.71
C LYS A 376 16.80 29.97 -4.90
N VAL A 377 16.16 31.08 -5.24
CA VAL A 377 15.47 31.23 -6.54
C VAL A 377 16.56 31.38 -7.61
N VAL A 378 16.50 30.57 -8.66
CA VAL A 378 17.55 30.52 -9.71
C VAL A 378 17.02 30.89 -11.10
N LYS A 379 15.71 31.10 -11.23
CA LYS A 379 15.05 31.46 -12.49
C LYS A 379 13.70 32.12 -12.25
N ASP A 380 13.24 32.88 -13.24
CA ASP A 380 11.97 33.62 -13.15
C ASP A 380 10.75 32.77 -13.53
N LYS A 381 10.94 31.77 -14.39
CA LYS A 381 9.88 30.88 -14.88
C LYS A 381 10.29 29.42 -14.70
N PHE A 382 9.35 28.58 -14.29
CA PHE A 382 9.54 27.13 -14.25
C PHE A 382 9.11 26.48 -15.58
N VAL A 383 9.59 25.26 -15.80
CA VAL A 383 9.27 24.38 -16.92
C VAL A 383 8.58 23.15 -16.36
N TRP A 384 7.30 22.97 -16.69
CA TRP A 384 6.54 21.78 -16.33
C TRP A 384 6.77 20.64 -17.32
N PRO A 385 6.83 19.37 -16.87
CA PRO A 385 6.86 18.88 -15.48
C PRO A 385 8.30 18.76 -14.91
N ASP A 386 9.32 19.14 -15.67
CA ASP A 386 10.72 18.91 -15.32
C ASP A 386 11.09 19.51 -13.96
N ASP A 387 10.64 20.73 -13.68
CA ASP A 387 10.95 21.42 -12.42
C ASP A 387 10.20 20.87 -11.21
N ALA A 388 9.00 20.32 -11.41
CA ALA A 388 8.30 19.61 -10.35
C ALA A 388 9.06 18.33 -9.97
N ALA A 389 9.55 17.56 -10.94
CA ALA A 389 10.38 16.39 -10.66
C ALA A 389 11.70 16.77 -9.93
N ASN A 390 12.34 17.87 -10.35
CA ASN A 390 13.55 18.35 -9.70
C ASN A 390 13.30 18.87 -8.28
N GLU A 391 12.14 19.50 -8.02
CA GLU A 391 11.71 19.86 -6.67
C GLU A 391 11.56 18.62 -5.77
N LEU A 392 10.90 17.56 -6.27
CA LEU A 392 10.76 16.30 -5.53
C LEU A 392 12.12 15.70 -5.20
N ALA A 393 13.03 15.63 -6.18
CA ALA A 393 14.37 15.09 -5.98
C ALA A 393 15.16 15.88 -4.93
N ARG A 394 15.08 17.21 -4.96
CA ARG A 394 15.75 18.07 -3.99
C ARG A 394 15.16 17.93 -2.59
N THR A 395 13.85 17.83 -2.47
CA THR A 395 13.11 18.00 -1.20
C THR A 395 12.90 16.70 -0.44
N VAL A 396 12.63 15.58 -1.12
CA VAL A 396 12.25 14.33 -0.43
C VAL A 396 13.49 13.53 -0.01
N LYS A 397 13.91 13.69 1.25
CA LYS A 397 15.14 13.06 1.78
C LYS A 397 14.92 11.69 2.41
N THR A 398 13.86 11.52 3.18
CA THR A 398 13.54 10.35 4.02
C THR A 398 13.47 8.99 3.32
N ILE A 399 13.17 9.00 2.02
CA ILE A 399 13.21 7.83 1.13
C ILE A 399 14.25 7.98 0.01
N GLY A 400 15.04 9.06 0.05
CA GLY A 400 16.16 9.32 -0.86
C GLY A 400 15.72 9.45 -2.31
N LEU A 401 14.99 10.51 -2.68
CA LEU A 401 14.64 10.75 -4.10
C LEU A 401 15.68 11.65 -4.82
N GLY A 402 16.83 11.93 -4.20
CA GLY A 402 17.85 12.85 -4.72
C GLY A 402 18.31 12.58 -6.16
N GLY A 403 18.21 11.34 -6.62
CA GLY A 403 18.54 10.97 -7.99
C GLY A 403 17.45 11.17 -9.03
N TRP A 404 16.20 11.43 -8.65
CA TRP A 404 15.03 11.43 -9.54
C TRP A 404 14.83 12.77 -10.26
N THR A 405 15.90 13.31 -10.84
CA THR A 405 15.78 14.51 -11.68
C THR A 405 15.10 14.16 -12.99
N ALA A 406 14.36 15.12 -13.57
CA ALA A 406 13.68 14.92 -14.86
C ALA A 406 14.65 14.44 -15.94
N LYS A 407 15.83 15.05 -16.00
CA LYS A 407 16.91 14.68 -16.91
C LYS A 407 17.29 13.20 -16.79
N ARG A 408 17.55 12.69 -15.58
CA ARG A 408 17.96 11.30 -15.39
C ARG A 408 16.84 10.32 -15.72
N LEU A 409 15.61 10.62 -15.33
CA LEU A 409 14.47 9.74 -15.61
C LEU A 409 14.17 9.67 -17.13
N ARG A 410 14.24 10.80 -17.84
CA ARG A 410 14.15 10.83 -19.32
C ARG A 410 15.29 10.07 -19.97
N GLU A 411 16.51 10.22 -19.46
CA GLU A 411 17.67 9.46 -19.96
C GLU A 411 17.47 7.94 -19.77
N HIS A 412 16.92 7.50 -18.64
CA HIS A 412 16.58 6.09 -18.44
C HIS A 412 15.47 5.61 -19.38
N GLN A 413 14.44 6.43 -19.61
CA GLN A 413 13.35 6.12 -20.55
C GLN A 413 13.87 5.97 -21.98
N GLN A 414 14.69 6.91 -22.45
CA GLN A 414 15.27 6.91 -23.80
C GLN A 414 16.24 5.74 -24.03
N ASN A 415 16.76 5.14 -22.95
CA ASN A 415 17.78 4.10 -23.00
C ASN A 415 17.38 2.85 -22.23
N TRP A 416 16.08 2.60 -22.09
CA TRP A 416 15.53 1.42 -21.42
C TRP A 416 16.04 0.08 -21.98
N ASN A 417 16.41 0.07 -23.27
CA ASN A 417 17.02 -1.06 -23.97
C ASN A 417 18.50 -1.27 -23.59
N LEU A 418 19.07 -0.44 -22.71
CA LEU A 418 20.43 -0.55 -22.17
C LEU A 418 20.43 -1.03 -20.71
N PHE A 419 19.33 -1.62 -20.23
CA PHE A 419 19.23 -2.20 -18.90
C PHE A 419 18.82 -3.67 -18.99
N ASP A 420 19.44 -4.49 -18.16
CA ASP A 420 19.08 -5.90 -18.05
C ASP A 420 17.76 -6.07 -17.27
N PRO A 421 16.75 -6.79 -17.81
CA PRO A 421 15.43 -6.87 -17.19
C PRO A 421 15.40 -7.75 -15.92
N ILE A 422 16.43 -8.55 -15.66
CA ILE A 422 16.50 -9.44 -14.49
C ILE A 422 17.17 -8.71 -13.33
N THR A 423 18.29 -8.05 -13.57
CA THR A 423 19.13 -7.38 -12.56
C THR A 423 18.84 -5.88 -12.43
N LEU A 424 18.16 -5.29 -13.42
CA LEU A 424 17.99 -3.85 -13.63
C LEU A 424 19.30 -3.10 -13.92
N GLU A 425 20.45 -3.78 -14.04
CA GLU A 425 21.74 -3.14 -14.24
C GLU A 425 21.87 -2.55 -15.63
N GLY A 426 22.30 -1.30 -15.70
CA GLY A 426 22.61 -0.63 -16.95
C GLY A 426 23.94 -1.08 -17.55
N TYR A 427 24.04 -1.06 -18.87
CA TYR A 427 25.27 -1.26 -19.64
C TYR A 427 25.52 -0.10 -20.61
N GLY A 428 26.67 -0.10 -21.28
CA GLY A 428 27.09 1.00 -22.13
C GLY A 428 27.10 2.32 -21.35
N LYS A 429 26.40 3.34 -21.88
CA LYS A 429 26.29 4.65 -21.20
C LYS A 429 25.45 4.63 -19.92
N MET A 430 24.61 3.60 -19.71
CA MET A 430 23.84 3.42 -18.48
C MET A 430 24.61 2.64 -17.41
N LYS A 431 25.87 2.25 -17.68
CA LYS A 431 26.69 1.45 -16.77
C LYS A 431 26.78 2.08 -15.38
N GLY A 432 26.51 1.27 -14.37
CA GLY A 432 26.54 1.70 -12.97
C GLY A 432 25.29 2.43 -12.52
N GLN A 433 24.15 2.27 -13.21
CA GLN A 433 22.83 2.71 -12.76
C GLN A 433 21.85 1.53 -12.78
N TYR A 434 20.80 1.59 -11.95
CA TYR A 434 19.67 0.66 -12.01
C TYR A 434 18.48 1.30 -12.72
N TYR A 435 17.75 0.55 -13.54
CA TYR A 435 16.59 1.07 -14.27
C TYR A 435 15.54 1.69 -13.34
N GLY A 436 15.14 2.92 -13.68
CA GLY A 436 14.23 3.74 -12.88
C GLY A 436 14.69 4.09 -11.46
N LEU A 437 15.98 3.98 -11.14
CA LEU A 437 16.57 4.45 -9.88
C LEU A 437 15.78 4.03 -8.62
N PRO A 438 15.58 2.72 -8.34
CA PRO A 438 14.73 2.27 -7.25
C PRO A 438 15.08 2.96 -5.94
N TRP A 439 14.14 3.64 -5.28
CA TRP A 439 14.52 4.45 -4.13
C TRP A 439 14.91 3.58 -2.91
N PRO A 440 15.93 3.94 -2.12
CA PRO A 440 16.63 5.23 -2.19
C PRO A 440 17.63 5.35 -3.33
N SER A 441 17.62 6.52 -3.96
CA SER A 441 18.66 7.10 -4.79
C SER A 441 19.11 8.42 -4.15
N TRP A 442 20.13 8.34 -3.29
CA TRP A 442 20.48 9.42 -2.36
C TRP A 442 20.79 10.77 -3.00
N ASP A 443 21.42 10.75 -4.18
CA ASP A 443 21.78 11.94 -4.94
C ASP A 443 21.82 11.63 -6.45
N THR A 444 22.31 12.61 -7.23
CA THR A 444 22.42 12.53 -8.70
C THR A 444 23.47 11.54 -9.21
N LYS A 445 24.31 10.98 -8.34
CA LYS A 445 25.35 9.99 -8.67
C LYS A 445 24.99 8.58 -8.21
N HIS A 446 24.12 8.47 -7.20
CA HIS A 446 23.69 7.18 -6.68
C HIS A 446 22.88 6.39 -7.74
N PRO A 447 23.09 5.06 -7.86
CA PRO A 447 22.47 4.25 -8.90
C PRO A 447 21.01 3.86 -8.65
N GLY A 448 20.55 4.01 -7.41
CA GLY A 448 19.33 3.40 -6.90
C GLY A 448 19.64 2.10 -6.13
N SER A 449 18.64 1.57 -5.45
CA SER A 449 18.76 0.48 -4.48
C SER A 449 17.71 -0.61 -4.73
N PRO A 450 17.98 -1.54 -5.66
CA PRO A 450 17.00 -2.54 -6.08
C PRO A 450 16.63 -3.52 -4.96
N VAL A 451 17.59 -3.87 -4.09
CA VAL A 451 17.39 -4.75 -2.93
C VAL A 451 17.63 -3.96 -1.64
N LEU A 452 16.57 -3.77 -0.85
CA LEU A 452 16.67 -3.10 0.44
C LEU A 452 17.34 -4.00 1.49
N TYR A 453 18.11 -3.37 2.36
CA TYR A 453 18.78 -4.00 3.51
C TYR A 453 19.90 -4.99 3.15
N ASP A 454 20.40 -4.90 1.92
CA ASP A 454 21.59 -5.61 1.43
C ASP A 454 22.86 -4.96 1.99
N VAL A 455 23.48 -5.63 2.96
CA VAL A 455 24.76 -5.21 3.55
C VAL A 455 25.98 -5.70 2.78
N ASP A 456 25.78 -6.61 1.82
CA ASP A 456 26.84 -7.23 1.02
C ASP A 456 27.24 -6.36 -0.20
N THR A 457 26.49 -5.28 -0.45
CA THR A 457 26.75 -4.27 -1.48
C THR A 457 27.19 -2.95 -0.83
N PRO A 458 28.18 -2.22 -1.40
CA PRO A 458 28.53 -0.89 -0.90
C PRO A 458 27.40 0.12 -1.03
N MET A 459 27.39 1.13 -0.16
CA MET A 459 26.34 2.15 -0.17
C MET A 459 26.34 2.92 -1.49
N SER A 460 27.50 3.26 -2.03
CA SER A 460 27.63 3.89 -3.36
C SER A 460 27.10 3.04 -4.53
N LYS A 461 26.81 1.76 -4.29
CA LYS A 461 26.23 0.81 -5.25
C LYS A 461 24.80 0.39 -4.90
N GLY A 462 24.15 1.03 -3.93
CA GLY A 462 22.77 0.76 -3.54
C GLY A 462 22.59 -0.20 -2.36
N GLY A 463 23.68 -0.59 -1.68
CA GLY A 463 23.59 -1.38 -0.45
C GLY A 463 23.30 -0.54 0.79
N MET A 464 22.72 -1.16 1.82
CA MET A 464 22.33 -0.50 3.06
C MET A 464 21.95 -1.49 4.17
N GLY A 465 21.97 -1.02 5.42
CA GLY A 465 21.45 -1.73 6.59
C GLY A 465 19.97 -1.45 6.87
N PHE A 466 19.44 -1.91 8.00
CA PHE A 466 18.09 -1.47 8.42
C PHE A 466 18.14 -0.05 8.98
N ARG A 467 17.03 0.68 8.83
CA ARG A 467 16.91 2.06 9.29
C ARG A 467 16.82 2.18 10.80
N ASN A 468 17.59 3.10 11.37
CA ASN A 468 17.43 3.50 12.75
C ASN A 468 16.31 4.56 12.86
N ARG A 469 15.18 4.20 13.47
CA ARG A 469 14.03 5.11 13.67
C ARG A 469 13.53 5.18 15.11
N PHE A 470 13.89 4.22 15.95
CA PHE A 470 13.23 3.98 17.24
C PHE A 470 14.20 4.03 18.43
N GLY A 471 15.23 4.86 18.32
CA GLY A 471 16.27 5.00 19.34
C GLY A 471 17.41 4.00 19.17
N LEU A 472 18.38 4.08 20.08
CA LEU A 472 19.59 3.24 20.08
C LEU A 472 19.50 2.04 21.02
N GLU A 473 18.54 2.08 21.94
CA GLU A 473 18.36 1.11 23.00
C GLU A 473 16.86 1.04 23.36
N HIS A 474 16.37 -0.16 23.70
CA HIS A 474 15.06 -0.36 24.31
C HIS A 474 15.09 -1.58 25.25
N ASP A 475 14.54 -1.44 26.46
CA ASP A 475 14.49 -2.46 27.52
C ASP A 475 15.88 -3.05 27.89
N GLY A 476 16.91 -2.21 27.93
CA GLY A 476 18.31 -2.59 28.17
C GLY A 476 19.01 -3.20 26.96
N VAL A 477 18.35 -3.30 25.81
CA VAL A 477 18.87 -3.99 24.61
C VAL A 477 19.19 -3.00 23.50
N SER A 478 20.45 -3.04 23.03
CA SER A 478 20.89 -2.26 21.86
C SER A 478 20.04 -2.55 20.63
N GLN A 479 19.59 -1.48 19.98
CA GLN A 479 18.91 -1.54 18.68
C GLN A 479 19.88 -1.54 17.50
N LEU A 480 21.19 -1.43 17.77
CA LEU A 480 22.25 -1.47 16.79
C LEU A 480 22.82 -2.89 16.69
N PRO A 481 23.07 -3.41 15.48
CA PRO A 481 23.78 -4.68 15.31
C PRO A 481 25.26 -4.54 15.67
N ASP A 482 25.92 -5.67 15.93
CA ASP A 482 27.38 -5.72 16.07
C ASP A 482 28.10 -5.75 14.70
N GLU A 483 29.43 -5.89 14.74
CA GLU A 483 30.30 -5.80 13.56
C GLU A 483 30.01 -6.84 12.47
N ARG A 484 29.34 -7.96 12.79
CA ARG A 484 28.90 -8.96 11.79
C ARG A 484 27.99 -8.35 10.73
N VAL A 485 27.32 -7.24 11.04
CA VAL A 485 26.38 -6.55 10.15
C VAL A 485 26.94 -5.20 9.73
N SER A 486 28.10 -5.22 9.07
CA SER A 486 28.69 -4.03 8.48
C SER A 486 28.29 -3.91 7.00
N VAL A 487 27.83 -2.74 6.57
CA VAL A 487 27.65 -2.48 5.12
C VAL A 487 29.02 -2.55 4.44
N LYS A 488 29.11 -3.27 3.33
CA LYS A 488 30.37 -3.49 2.61
C LYS A 488 31.05 -2.16 2.25
N GLY A 489 32.34 -2.05 2.54
CA GLY A 489 33.12 -0.84 2.28
C GLY A 489 32.89 0.30 3.28
N SER A 490 31.93 0.18 4.20
CA SER A 490 31.69 1.21 5.21
C SER A 490 32.89 1.41 6.14
N LYS A 491 33.22 2.67 6.40
CA LYS A 491 34.24 3.07 7.38
C LYS A 491 33.80 2.83 8.82
N VAL A 492 32.49 2.70 9.05
CA VAL A 492 31.92 2.41 10.36
C VAL A 492 31.55 0.93 10.43
N LYS A 493 32.11 0.21 11.40
CA LYS A 493 31.81 -1.21 11.62
C LYS A 493 30.54 -1.37 12.46
N GLY A 494 29.76 -2.39 12.12
CA GLY A 494 28.49 -2.73 12.78
C GLY A 494 27.42 -1.65 12.67
N GLY A 495 26.60 -1.56 13.70
CA GLY A 495 25.48 -0.63 13.78
C GLY A 495 25.86 0.78 14.17
N TYR A 496 25.14 1.76 13.63
CA TYR A 496 25.36 3.18 13.93
C TYR A 496 24.04 3.98 13.86
N PRO A 497 23.94 5.10 14.60
CA PRO A 497 22.74 5.94 14.63
C PRO A 497 22.46 6.58 13.27
N GLU A 498 21.24 7.12 13.10
CA GLU A 498 21.01 8.06 12.01
C GLU A 498 21.93 9.30 12.16
N ILE A 499 22.33 9.88 11.02
CA ILE A 499 23.34 10.93 11.00
C ILE A 499 22.69 12.30 11.24
N THR A 500 23.25 13.00 12.21
CA THR A 500 22.83 14.32 12.66
C THR A 500 24.01 15.28 12.65
N LYS A 501 23.73 16.58 12.61
CA LYS A 501 24.76 17.60 12.79
C LYS A 501 25.56 17.41 14.08
N ALA A 502 24.92 16.91 15.14
CA ALA A 502 25.54 16.73 16.45
C ALA A 502 26.46 15.50 16.54
N ASN A 503 26.22 14.45 15.75
CA ASN A 503 26.98 13.20 15.86
C ASN A 503 27.91 12.90 14.67
N ILE A 504 27.78 13.60 13.54
CA ILE A 504 28.45 13.27 12.28
C ILE A 504 29.98 13.21 12.39
N GLU A 505 30.62 14.17 13.09
CA GLU A 505 32.08 14.19 13.30
C GLU A 505 32.54 12.95 14.07
N LYS A 506 31.78 12.56 15.11
CA LYS A 506 32.06 11.39 15.95
C LYS A 506 31.84 10.08 15.21
N VAL A 507 30.73 9.95 14.50
CA VAL A 507 30.35 8.71 13.81
C VAL A 507 31.27 8.45 12.62
N LEU A 508 31.60 9.49 11.83
CA LEU A 508 32.40 9.33 10.62
C LEU A 508 33.92 9.51 10.85
N GLY A 509 34.34 9.98 12.02
CA GLY A 509 35.75 10.27 12.31
C GLY A 509 36.30 11.42 11.46
N ILE A 510 35.49 12.46 11.24
CA ILE A 510 35.84 13.63 10.39
C ILE A 510 35.83 14.93 11.21
N LYS A 511 36.37 16.00 10.62
CA LYS A 511 36.21 17.38 11.12
C LYS A 511 35.51 18.23 10.07
N LEU A 512 34.45 18.91 10.49
CA LEU A 512 33.72 19.85 9.65
C LEU A 512 34.26 21.27 9.85
N THR A 513 34.33 22.01 8.76
CA THR A 513 34.57 23.45 8.78
C THR A 513 33.42 24.20 9.46
N GLN A 514 33.68 25.43 9.93
CA GLN A 514 32.64 26.26 10.52
C GLN A 514 31.52 26.59 9.51
N GLU A 515 31.88 26.75 8.24
CA GLU A 515 30.91 27.03 7.18
C GLU A 515 30.02 25.81 6.88
N GLU A 516 30.58 24.61 6.86
CA GLU A 516 29.78 23.37 6.74
C GLU A 516 28.81 23.24 7.92
N LYS A 517 29.29 23.49 9.15
CA LYS A 517 28.45 23.49 10.35
C LYS A 517 27.35 24.54 10.26
N ARG A 518 27.62 25.73 9.72
CA ARG A 518 26.59 26.79 9.60
C ARG A 518 25.47 26.39 8.64
N LYS A 519 25.82 25.79 7.49
CA LYS A 519 24.88 25.50 6.39
C LYS A 519 24.06 24.23 6.57
N MET A 520 24.61 23.22 7.24
CA MET A 520 23.93 21.93 7.38
C MET A 520 22.67 21.98 8.26
N GLY A 521 21.66 21.20 7.85
CA GLY A 521 20.45 20.95 8.63
C GLY A 521 20.73 20.20 9.93
N ALA A 522 19.75 20.18 10.84
CA ALA A 522 19.90 19.52 12.16
C ALA A 522 20.15 18.01 12.04
N ASN A 523 19.56 17.37 11.03
CA ASN A 523 19.78 15.97 10.69
C ASN A 523 19.55 15.72 9.20
N TRP A 524 19.92 14.54 8.72
CA TRP A 524 19.88 14.18 7.30
C TRP A 524 18.50 14.38 6.65
N LYS A 525 17.40 14.23 7.40
CA LYS A 525 16.03 14.37 6.88
C LYS A 525 15.68 15.81 6.56
N VAL A 526 16.35 16.78 7.19
CA VAL A 526 16.04 18.21 7.02
C VAL A 526 17.23 19.01 6.50
N ASP A 527 18.23 18.33 5.94
CA ASP A 527 19.44 18.93 5.40
C ASP A 527 19.30 19.20 3.89
N LEU A 528 18.85 20.40 3.54
CA LEU A 528 18.82 20.86 2.14
C LEU A 528 20.22 21.13 1.57
N SER A 529 21.22 21.32 2.43
CA SER A 529 22.59 21.64 1.99
C SER A 529 23.26 20.46 1.26
N GLY A 530 22.86 19.23 1.60
CA GLY A 530 23.47 17.99 1.10
C GLY A 530 24.78 17.62 1.78
N ILE A 531 25.31 18.43 2.70
CA ILE A 531 26.59 18.19 3.35
C ILE A 531 26.59 16.88 4.12
N ILE A 532 25.51 16.57 4.86
CA ILE A 532 25.43 15.29 5.59
C ILE A 532 25.51 14.11 4.61
N GLN A 533 24.79 14.17 3.49
CA GLN A 533 24.80 13.13 2.47
C GLN A 533 26.20 12.97 1.84
N GLU A 534 26.87 14.07 1.50
CA GLU A 534 28.21 14.05 0.91
C GLU A 534 29.24 13.38 1.81
N LYS A 535 29.28 13.74 3.10
CA LYS A 535 30.20 13.11 4.05
C LYS A 535 29.89 11.62 4.27
N CYS A 536 28.61 11.26 4.24
CA CYS A 536 28.20 9.86 4.32
C CYS A 536 28.63 9.07 3.08
N ASN A 537 28.56 9.67 1.88
CA ASN A 537 29.07 9.06 0.66
C ASN A 537 30.58 8.81 0.72
N GLU A 538 31.37 9.79 1.18
CA GLU A 538 32.83 9.67 1.37
C GLU A 538 33.22 8.55 2.36
N ALA A 539 32.30 8.15 3.23
CA ALA A 539 32.51 7.14 4.26
C ALA A 539 31.84 5.79 3.96
N GLU A 540 31.13 5.65 2.83
CA GLU A 540 30.29 4.48 2.52
C GLU A 540 29.31 4.17 3.68
N VAL A 541 28.71 5.21 4.24
CA VAL A 541 27.76 5.16 5.37
C VAL A 541 26.37 5.55 4.89
N CYS A 542 25.35 4.80 5.32
CA CYS A 542 23.97 5.18 5.04
C CYS A 542 23.47 6.27 6.01
N VAL A 543 22.91 7.36 5.48
CA VAL A 543 22.49 8.54 6.28
C VAL A 543 21.48 8.23 7.40
N TYR A 544 20.65 7.21 7.22
CA TYR A 544 19.61 6.86 8.19
C TYR A 544 20.08 5.89 9.30
N GLY A 545 21.37 5.54 9.31
CA GLY A 545 21.93 4.58 10.25
C GLY A 545 22.02 3.14 9.72
N ASN A 546 22.41 2.25 10.62
CA ASN A 546 22.38 0.80 10.44
C ASN A 546 21.93 0.18 11.77
N ALA A 547 20.72 -0.36 11.80
CA ALA A 547 20.04 -0.85 13.00
C ALA A 547 19.56 -2.30 12.83
N LYS A 548 18.92 -2.84 13.87
CA LYS A 548 18.20 -4.11 13.84
C LYS A 548 16.77 -3.89 13.32
N ALA A 549 16.26 -4.85 12.55
CA ALA A 549 14.83 -4.95 12.27
C ALA A 549 14.09 -5.27 13.57
N ARG A 550 12.84 -4.82 13.71
CA ARG A 550 12.04 -5.08 14.92
C ARG A 550 10.88 -6.01 14.61
N ALA A 551 10.76 -7.08 15.37
CA ALA A 551 9.55 -7.92 15.39
C ALA A 551 8.47 -7.32 16.33
N LYS A 552 8.90 -6.57 17.35
CA LYS A 552 8.05 -5.89 18.35
C LYS A 552 7.90 -4.39 18.07
N VAL A 553 6.68 -3.88 18.23
CA VAL A 553 6.34 -2.45 18.11
C VAL A 553 5.55 -2.04 19.35
N TRP A 554 6.27 -1.56 20.37
CA TRP A 554 5.72 -1.23 21.69
C TRP A 554 4.65 -0.13 21.72
N THR A 555 4.50 0.64 20.64
CA THR A 555 3.48 1.70 20.52
C THR A 555 2.16 1.22 19.91
N PHE A 556 2.07 -0.05 19.48
CA PHE A 556 0.85 -0.59 18.88
C PHE A 556 0.00 -1.35 19.91
N PRO A 557 -1.34 -1.42 19.71
CA PRO A 557 -2.21 -2.20 20.58
C PRO A 557 -1.74 -3.66 20.71
N ASP A 558 -1.42 -4.26 19.56
CA ASP A 558 -0.74 -5.56 19.48
C ASP A 558 0.76 -5.34 19.24
N GLN A 559 1.55 -5.47 20.31
CA GLN A 559 2.99 -5.21 20.25
C GLN A 559 3.74 -6.20 19.38
N ILE A 560 3.27 -7.45 19.30
CA ILE A 560 3.59 -8.43 18.26
C ILE A 560 2.28 -8.77 17.53
N PRO A 561 2.30 -9.27 16.28
CA PRO A 561 1.06 -9.69 15.64
C PRO A 561 0.34 -10.73 16.51
N MET A 562 -0.95 -10.55 16.74
CA MET A 562 -1.81 -11.51 17.43
C MET A 562 -2.94 -11.94 16.48
N HIS A 563 -3.36 -13.21 16.56
CA HIS A 563 -4.57 -13.64 15.85
C HIS A 563 -5.79 -13.06 16.55
N ARG A 564 -6.67 -12.45 15.75
CA ARG A 564 -7.99 -11.97 16.17
C ARG A 564 -8.97 -12.29 15.05
N GLU A 565 -10.15 -12.76 15.41
CA GLU A 565 -11.19 -13.06 14.43
C GLU A 565 -11.69 -11.79 13.73
N PRO A 566 -12.13 -11.90 12.45
CA PRO A 566 -12.83 -10.82 11.75
C PRO A 566 -14.00 -10.25 12.55
N ILE A 567 -14.41 -9.01 12.26
CA ILE A 567 -15.54 -8.37 12.95
C ILE A 567 -16.80 -9.23 12.83
N HIS A 568 -17.09 -9.71 11.62
CA HIS A 568 -18.13 -10.71 11.39
C HIS A 568 -17.48 -12.03 10.96
N SER A 569 -17.35 -12.95 11.91
CA SER A 569 -16.74 -14.27 11.69
C SER A 569 -17.78 -15.39 11.63
N PRO A 570 -17.59 -16.41 10.76
CA PRO A 570 -18.44 -17.61 10.77
C PRO A 570 -18.21 -18.53 11.98
N ARG A 571 -17.21 -18.24 12.82
CA ARG A 571 -16.81 -19.04 13.98
C ARG A 571 -16.93 -18.22 15.27
N PHE A 572 -18.15 -18.02 15.75
CA PHE A 572 -18.41 -17.26 16.97
C PHE A 572 -17.78 -17.90 18.23
N ASP A 573 -17.55 -19.21 18.21
CA ASP A 573 -16.74 -19.90 19.22
C ASP A 573 -15.28 -19.38 19.24
N LEU A 574 -14.69 -19.14 18.07
CA LEU A 574 -13.35 -18.56 17.95
C LEU A 574 -13.35 -17.06 18.25
N VAL A 575 -14.45 -16.33 18.00
CA VAL A 575 -14.58 -14.91 18.41
C VAL A 575 -14.41 -14.76 19.91
N LYS A 576 -15.00 -15.66 20.70
CA LYS A 576 -14.84 -15.66 22.17
C LYS A 576 -13.40 -15.96 22.60
N LYS A 577 -12.68 -16.78 21.84
CA LYS A 577 -11.30 -17.21 22.15
C LYS A 577 -10.25 -16.20 21.67
N TYR A 578 -10.48 -15.54 20.54
CA TYR A 578 -9.58 -14.62 19.86
C TYR A 578 -10.35 -13.33 19.46
N PRO A 579 -10.82 -12.56 20.45
CA PRO A 579 -11.63 -11.37 20.17
C PRO A 579 -10.82 -10.29 19.45
N THR A 580 -11.53 -9.42 18.74
CA THR A 580 -10.99 -8.20 18.13
C THR A 580 -10.54 -7.19 19.19
N TYR A 581 -10.11 -6.02 18.75
CA TYR A 581 -9.66 -4.92 19.60
C TYR A 581 -10.81 -4.28 20.39
N GLU A 582 -10.49 -3.56 21.46
CA GLU A 582 -11.44 -2.64 22.08
C GLU A 582 -11.75 -1.48 21.11
N ASP A 583 -12.93 -0.86 21.28
CA ASP A 583 -13.35 0.30 20.49
C ASP A 583 -12.36 1.46 20.63
N GLN A 584 -12.17 2.23 19.55
CA GLN A 584 -11.21 3.32 19.51
C GLN A 584 -11.89 4.68 19.44
N THR A 585 -11.43 5.58 20.29
CA THR A 585 -11.80 6.99 20.27
C THR A 585 -10.88 7.78 19.35
N ASN A 586 -11.45 8.66 18.53
CA ASN A 586 -10.70 9.61 17.68
C ASN A 586 -9.59 8.96 16.82
N ASN A 587 -9.94 7.89 16.10
CA ASN A 587 -9.07 7.37 15.05
C ASN A 587 -9.45 8.07 13.73
N PHE A 588 -8.53 8.85 13.15
CA PHE A 588 -8.81 9.73 11.99
C PHE A 588 -10.11 10.55 12.14
N ARG A 589 -10.26 11.24 13.27
CA ARG A 589 -11.38 12.14 13.60
C ARG A 589 -12.74 11.48 13.82
N VAL A 590 -12.80 10.17 14.00
CA VAL A 590 -14.05 9.45 14.28
C VAL A 590 -13.86 8.38 15.33
N ASP A 591 -14.93 8.04 16.05
CA ASP A 591 -14.96 6.83 16.86
C ASP A 591 -15.11 5.59 15.95
N VAL A 592 -14.43 4.51 16.29
CA VAL A 592 -14.42 3.27 15.51
C VAL A 592 -14.74 2.09 16.41
N LYS A 593 -15.78 1.36 16.04
CA LYS A 593 -16.23 0.16 16.74
C LYS A 593 -15.37 -1.04 16.34
N PHE A 594 -15.10 -1.90 17.30
CA PHE A 594 -14.44 -3.17 17.13
C PHE A 594 -15.21 -4.22 17.95
N LYS A 595 -14.88 -4.36 19.23
CA LYS A 595 -15.50 -5.36 20.11
C LYS A 595 -16.99 -5.16 20.29
N SER A 596 -17.47 -3.91 20.34
CA SER A 596 -18.92 -3.65 20.49
C SER A 596 -19.73 -4.21 19.32
N GLU A 597 -19.24 -4.05 18.09
CA GLU A 597 -19.84 -4.61 16.86
C GLU A 597 -19.67 -6.14 16.80
N GLN A 598 -18.46 -6.65 17.05
CA GLN A 598 -18.16 -8.08 16.94
C GLN A 598 -18.97 -8.91 17.96
N MET A 599 -19.19 -8.38 19.15
CA MET A 599 -19.87 -9.08 20.26
C MET A 599 -21.36 -8.76 20.37
N GLU A 600 -21.92 -7.92 19.50
CA GLU A 600 -23.34 -7.56 19.54
C GLU A 600 -24.24 -8.80 19.50
N GLN A 601 -23.92 -9.74 18.61
CA GLN A 601 -24.60 -11.02 18.50
C GLN A 601 -23.77 -12.06 17.74
N ASP A 602 -24.26 -13.30 17.68
CA ASP A 602 -23.70 -14.33 16.81
C ASP A 602 -24.21 -14.15 15.38
N TRP A 603 -23.54 -13.27 14.64
CA TRP A 603 -23.87 -12.92 13.25
C TRP A 603 -23.90 -14.11 12.29
N SER A 604 -23.18 -15.20 12.60
CA SER A 604 -23.13 -16.39 11.75
C SER A 604 -24.46 -17.16 11.66
N LYS A 605 -25.37 -16.94 12.64
CA LYS A 605 -26.69 -17.57 12.64
C LYS A 605 -27.62 -16.99 11.59
N GLU A 606 -27.53 -15.69 11.32
CA GLU A 606 -28.34 -15.01 10.32
C GLU A 606 -27.62 -14.91 8.97
N PHE A 607 -26.30 -14.79 8.98
CA PHE A 607 -25.44 -14.63 7.80
C PHE A 607 -24.42 -15.79 7.74
N PRO A 608 -24.83 -17.00 7.34
CA PRO A 608 -24.00 -18.20 7.46
C PRO A 608 -22.92 -18.35 6.39
N THR A 609 -22.96 -17.55 5.32
CA THR A 609 -22.07 -17.71 4.16
C THR A 609 -20.93 -16.70 4.23
N MET A 610 -19.69 -17.14 4.11
CA MET A 610 -18.55 -16.22 4.00
C MET A 610 -18.56 -15.44 2.68
N LEU A 611 -18.34 -14.14 2.78
CA LEU A 611 -18.23 -13.21 1.67
C LEU A 611 -16.76 -12.93 1.35
N VAL A 612 -16.34 -13.20 0.11
CA VAL A 612 -14.98 -12.91 -0.38
C VAL A 612 -15.06 -12.00 -1.60
N THR A 613 -14.46 -10.82 -1.53
CA THR A 613 -14.37 -9.95 -2.70
C THR A 613 -13.19 -10.35 -3.59
N MET A 614 -13.31 -10.17 -4.90
CA MET A 614 -12.25 -10.49 -5.87
C MET A 614 -12.12 -9.43 -6.96
N ARG A 615 -11.08 -9.59 -7.78
CA ARG A 615 -10.88 -8.79 -9.01
C ARG A 615 -11.15 -9.61 -10.25
N LEU A 616 -11.34 -8.92 -11.36
CA LEU A 616 -11.35 -9.49 -12.70
C LEU A 616 -10.11 -9.05 -13.49
N VAL A 617 -9.79 -9.79 -14.55
CA VAL A 617 -8.61 -9.50 -15.39
C VAL A 617 -8.87 -8.28 -16.28
N ASN A 618 -10.11 -8.16 -16.75
CA ASN A 618 -10.56 -7.16 -17.73
C ASN A 618 -11.13 -5.88 -17.09
N LEU A 619 -11.33 -5.83 -15.77
CA LEU A 619 -11.86 -4.65 -15.07
C LEU A 619 -10.91 -4.28 -13.93
N SER A 620 -10.44 -3.03 -13.89
CA SER A 620 -9.54 -2.50 -12.86
C SER A 620 -10.24 -1.49 -11.96
N GLY A 621 -9.76 -1.32 -10.72
CA GLY A 621 -10.35 -0.34 -9.80
C GLY A 621 -11.87 -0.50 -9.64
N ALA A 622 -12.62 0.60 -9.69
CA ALA A 622 -14.09 0.60 -9.71
C ALA A 622 -14.71 0.15 -11.05
N GLY A 623 -13.88 -0.18 -12.05
CA GLY A 623 -14.30 -0.56 -13.41
C GLY A 623 -14.72 0.61 -14.29
N MET A 624 -14.57 1.86 -13.82
CA MET A 624 -15.03 3.07 -14.51
C MET A 624 -14.57 3.16 -15.97
N ILE A 625 -13.29 2.88 -16.24
CA ILE A 625 -12.71 2.96 -17.58
C ILE A 625 -13.11 1.75 -18.42
N GLU A 626 -13.02 0.55 -17.85
CA GLU A 626 -13.19 -0.67 -18.64
C GLU A 626 -14.65 -0.97 -18.97
N ARG A 627 -15.61 -0.51 -18.13
CA ARG A 627 -17.05 -0.62 -18.42
C ARG A 627 -17.51 0.30 -19.56
N THR A 628 -16.72 1.32 -19.91
CA THR A 628 -16.97 2.15 -21.11
C THR A 628 -16.31 1.57 -22.37
N SER A 629 -15.55 0.46 -22.24
CA SER A 629 -15.06 -0.29 -23.40
C SER A 629 -16.06 -1.37 -23.81
N LYS A 630 -16.58 -1.27 -25.04
CA LYS A 630 -17.47 -2.26 -25.66
C LYS A 630 -16.90 -3.68 -25.58
N TYR A 631 -15.60 -3.83 -25.85
CA TYR A 631 -14.96 -5.15 -25.91
C TYR A 631 -14.70 -5.75 -24.53
N LEU A 632 -14.25 -4.94 -23.56
CA LEU A 632 -14.00 -5.44 -22.20
C LEU A 632 -15.30 -5.75 -21.46
N SER A 633 -16.35 -4.95 -21.70
CA SER A 633 -17.69 -5.18 -21.16
C SER A 633 -18.33 -6.44 -21.74
N HIS A 634 -18.09 -6.76 -23.01
CA HIS A 634 -18.59 -8.00 -23.62
C HIS A 634 -18.01 -9.28 -22.96
N ILE A 635 -16.79 -9.21 -22.42
CA ILE A 635 -16.16 -10.35 -21.71
C ILE A 635 -16.86 -10.62 -20.36
N THR A 636 -17.38 -9.58 -19.71
CA THR A 636 -18.10 -9.72 -18.43
C THR A 636 -19.30 -8.77 -18.43
N PRO A 637 -20.41 -9.17 -19.06
CA PRO A 637 -21.55 -8.29 -19.29
C PRO A 637 -22.38 -8.06 -18.03
N ASP A 638 -22.34 -9.00 -17.07
CA ASP A 638 -23.17 -8.99 -15.87
C ASP A 638 -22.33 -9.08 -14.60
N MET A 639 -22.84 -8.47 -13.53
CA MET A 639 -22.35 -8.67 -12.17
C MET A 639 -22.80 -10.06 -11.66
N PHE A 640 -21.89 -10.80 -11.03
CA PHE A 640 -22.11 -12.19 -10.62
C PHE A 640 -21.41 -12.52 -9.31
N ALA A 641 -21.80 -13.63 -8.67
CA ALA A 641 -21.05 -14.26 -7.60
C ALA A 641 -20.77 -15.73 -7.91
N ASN A 642 -19.51 -16.14 -7.75
CA ASN A 642 -19.14 -17.55 -7.76
C ASN A 642 -19.79 -18.23 -6.56
N ILE A 643 -20.60 -19.24 -6.82
CA ILE A 643 -21.28 -20.06 -5.82
C ILE A 643 -21.01 -21.53 -6.09
N ASN A 644 -20.76 -22.30 -5.04
CA ASN A 644 -20.61 -23.74 -5.16
C ASN A 644 -21.99 -24.37 -5.48
N PRO A 645 -22.11 -25.34 -6.41
CA PRO A 645 -23.38 -25.98 -6.73
C PRO A 645 -24.12 -26.58 -5.52
N GLU A 646 -23.41 -27.12 -4.53
CA GLU A 646 -24.01 -27.65 -3.30
C GLU A 646 -24.64 -26.54 -2.45
N LEU A 647 -24.00 -25.37 -2.39
CA LEU A 647 -24.55 -24.20 -1.71
C LEU A 647 -25.75 -23.63 -2.48
N ALA A 648 -25.64 -23.51 -3.81
CA ALA A 648 -26.72 -23.04 -4.66
C ALA A 648 -27.99 -23.91 -4.53
N ALA A 649 -27.82 -25.24 -4.48
CA ALA A 649 -28.92 -26.18 -4.30
C ALA A 649 -29.70 -25.97 -2.99
N LYS A 650 -29.03 -25.58 -1.89
CA LYS A 650 -29.70 -25.26 -0.60
C LYS A 650 -30.69 -24.09 -0.71
N TYR A 651 -30.47 -23.19 -1.65
CA TYR A 651 -31.32 -22.03 -1.91
C TYR A 651 -32.18 -22.18 -3.17
N GLY A 652 -32.18 -23.36 -3.81
CA GLY A 652 -32.95 -23.62 -5.03
C GLY A 652 -32.53 -22.77 -6.23
N LEU A 653 -31.26 -22.36 -6.29
CA LEU A 653 -30.69 -21.56 -7.37
C LEU A 653 -30.12 -22.46 -8.47
N ARG A 654 -30.27 -22.05 -9.73
CA ARG A 654 -29.59 -22.60 -10.90
C ARG A 654 -28.46 -21.68 -11.36
N ASP A 655 -27.58 -22.20 -12.21
CA ASP A 655 -26.55 -21.37 -12.85
C ASP A 655 -27.21 -20.28 -13.71
N GLY A 656 -26.79 -19.03 -13.51
CA GLY A 656 -27.36 -17.84 -14.17
C GLY A 656 -28.62 -17.26 -13.52
N ASP A 657 -29.18 -17.88 -12.47
CA ASP A 657 -30.31 -17.29 -11.74
C ASP A 657 -29.89 -15.99 -11.04
N ASP A 658 -30.83 -15.06 -10.88
CA ASP A 658 -30.63 -13.90 -10.02
C ASP A 658 -30.78 -14.29 -8.55
N MET A 659 -29.94 -13.70 -7.71
CA MET A 659 -30.03 -13.84 -6.26
C MET A 659 -29.75 -12.53 -5.54
N TRP A 660 -30.40 -12.36 -4.40
CA TRP A 660 -30.11 -11.32 -3.42
C TRP A 660 -29.03 -11.81 -2.46
N LEU A 661 -28.07 -10.92 -2.20
CA LEU A 661 -27.08 -11.08 -1.14
C LEU A 661 -27.28 -9.97 -0.12
N HIS A 662 -27.47 -10.33 1.14
CA HIS A 662 -27.70 -9.41 2.25
C HIS A 662 -26.49 -9.36 3.18
N SER A 663 -26.12 -8.16 3.62
CA SER A 663 -25.06 -7.93 4.61
C SER A 663 -25.62 -7.80 6.04
N PRO A 664 -24.78 -7.99 7.08
CA PRO A 664 -25.14 -7.67 8.46
C PRO A 664 -25.55 -6.22 8.70
N GLN A 665 -25.13 -5.29 7.83
CA GLN A 665 -25.48 -3.87 7.93
C GLN A 665 -26.85 -3.55 7.32
N GLY A 666 -27.61 -4.56 6.89
CA GLY A 666 -28.95 -4.40 6.32
C GLY A 666 -28.97 -3.97 4.85
N THR A 667 -27.80 -3.81 4.22
CA THR A 667 -27.71 -3.54 2.78
C THR A 667 -27.84 -4.82 1.98
N LYS A 668 -28.20 -4.70 0.69
CA LYS A 668 -28.31 -5.83 -0.23
C LYS A 668 -27.85 -5.51 -1.64
N ILE A 669 -27.49 -6.53 -2.41
CA ILE A 669 -27.24 -6.43 -3.86
C ILE A 669 -27.92 -7.58 -4.61
N LYS A 670 -28.28 -7.36 -5.86
CA LYS A 670 -28.78 -8.40 -6.78
C LYS A 670 -27.72 -8.77 -7.80
N VAL A 671 -27.36 -10.04 -7.88
CA VAL A 671 -26.28 -10.53 -8.76
C VAL A 671 -26.67 -11.88 -9.38
N LYS A 672 -26.00 -12.22 -10.49
CA LYS A 672 -26.12 -13.56 -11.09
C LYS A 672 -25.38 -14.61 -10.25
N ALA A 673 -26.03 -15.74 -9.98
CA ALA A 673 -25.39 -16.93 -9.46
C ALA A 673 -24.54 -17.58 -10.56
N GLN A 674 -23.23 -17.73 -10.34
CA GLN A 674 -22.34 -18.43 -11.27
C GLN A 674 -21.76 -19.68 -10.59
N TYR A 675 -22.07 -20.85 -11.12
CA TYR A 675 -21.59 -22.12 -10.60
C TYR A 675 -20.07 -22.22 -10.69
N SER A 676 -19.44 -22.54 -9.56
CA SER A 676 -17.99 -22.55 -9.45
C SER A 676 -17.50 -23.45 -8.32
N ASN A 677 -16.74 -24.49 -8.68
CA ASN A 677 -16.03 -25.34 -7.71
C ASN A 677 -14.74 -24.69 -7.18
N ARG A 678 -14.47 -23.44 -7.59
CA ARG A 678 -13.34 -22.66 -7.06
C ARG A 678 -13.57 -22.22 -5.63
N VAL A 679 -14.83 -22.06 -5.24
CA VAL A 679 -15.30 -21.79 -3.88
C VAL A 679 -15.90 -23.06 -3.26
N THR A 680 -15.86 -23.13 -1.93
CA THR A 680 -16.45 -24.21 -1.13
C THR A 680 -17.90 -23.89 -0.73
N PRO A 681 -18.69 -24.89 -0.29
CA PRO A 681 -20.10 -24.68 0.10
C PRO A 681 -20.33 -23.74 1.29
N ASP A 682 -19.27 -23.22 1.92
CA ASP A 682 -19.30 -22.29 3.04
C ASP A 682 -19.11 -20.82 2.62
N ARG A 683 -18.87 -20.54 1.34
CA ARG A 683 -18.50 -19.19 0.87
C ARG A 683 -18.91 -18.89 -0.56
N ILE A 684 -18.97 -17.61 -0.86
CA ILE A 684 -19.09 -17.06 -2.23
C ILE A 684 -17.94 -16.13 -2.54
N ALA A 685 -17.66 -15.92 -3.83
CA ALA A 685 -16.66 -14.95 -4.28
C ALA A 685 -17.13 -14.12 -5.47
N LEU A 686 -17.07 -12.79 -5.36
CA LEU A 686 -17.68 -11.87 -6.33
C LEU A 686 -16.81 -10.63 -6.58
N PRO A 687 -16.85 -10.03 -7.78
CA PRO A 687 -16.06 -8.86 -8.10
C PRO A 687 -16.65 -7.58 -7.48
N TYR A 688 -15.90 -6.48 -7.45
CA TYR A 688 -16.38 -5.18 -6.93
C TYR A 688 -16.43 -4.08 -8.00
N ASN A 689 -16.06 -4.40 -9.24
CA ASN A 689 -15.79 -3.47 -10.34
C ASN A 689 -17.04 -2.92 -11.06
N PHE A 690 -18.23 -3.02 -10.47
CA PHE A 690 -19.49 -2.64 -11.10
C PHE A 690 -20.13 -1.45 -10.39
N ALA A 691 -20.89 -0.65 -11.14
CA ALA A 691 -21.75 0.41 -10.62
C ALA A 691 -22.89 0.71 -11.60
N GLY A 692 -23.77 1.64 -11.24
CA GLY A 692 -24.95 2.01 -12.03
C GLY A 692 -26.21 1.26 -11.62
N ILE A 693 -26.09 0.28 -10.72
CA ILE A 693 -27.20 -0.27 -9.94
C ILE A 693 -26.78 -0.24 -8.47
N MET A 694 -27.70 0.14 -7.58
CA MET A 694 -27.45 0.14 -6.14
C MET A 694 -28.68 -0.34 -5.37
N GLN A 695 -28.52 -1.43 -4.62
CA GLN A 695 -29.60 -2.07 -3.83
C GLN A 695 -30.87 -2.41 -4.64
N GLY A 696 -30.69 -2.76 -5.91
CA GLY A 696 -31.75 -3.10 -6.87
C GLY A 696 -32.26 -1.94 -7.71
N VAL A 697 -31.83 -0.71 -7.42
CA VAL A 697 -32.27 0.50 -8.12
C VAL A 697 -31.34 0.77 -9.29
N ASP A 698 -31.90 0.80 -10.51
CA ASP A 698 -31.18 1.21 -11.71
C ASP A 698 -30.94 2.73 -11.67
N MET A 699 -29.67 3.12 -11.67
CA MET A 699 -29.21 4.53 -11.64
C MET A 699 -28.71 4.97 -13.01
N SER A 700 -28.96 4.21 -14.08
CA SER A 700 -28.38 4.48 -15.39
C SER A 700 -28.91 5.75 -16.05
N ALA A 701 -30.06 6.25 -15.60
CA ALA A 701 -30.59 7.55 -15.99
C ALA A 701 -29.77 8.74 -15.45
N ASN A 702 -28.93 8.53 -14.43
CA ASN A 702 -28.10 9.58 -13.83
C ASN A 702 -26.80 9.83 -14.61
N TYR A 703 -26.47 8.99 -15.59
CA TYR A 703 -25.36 9.25 -16.49
C TYR A 703 -25.73 10.38 -17.46
N PRO A 704 -24.83 11.37 -17.69
CA PRO A 704 -24.99 12.31 -18.78
C PRO A 704 -25.21 11.61 -20.13
N GLU A 705 -25.94 12.27 -21.03
CA GLU A 705 -26.25 11.73 -22.36
C GLU A 705 -24.98 11.24 -23.09
N GLY A 706 -25.04 10.03 -23.64
CA GLY A 706 -23.91 9.43 -24.36
C GLY A 706 -22.78 8.87 -23.48
N THR A 707 -22.85 9.00 -22.15
CA THR A 707 -21.78 8.55 -21.23
C THR A 707 -22.09 7.26 -20.47
N LYS A 708 -23.31 6.71 -20.62
CA LYS A 708 -23.70 5.44 -20.00
C LYS A 708 -22.73 4.32 -20.41
N PRO A 709 -22.12 3.59 -19.45
CA PRO A 709 -21.24 2.46 -19.74
C PRO A 709 -21.96 1.31 -20.47
N TYR A 710 -21.21 0.48 -21.19
CA TYR A 710 -21.75 -0.69 -21.90
C TYR A 710 -22.21 -1.81 -20.95
N THR A 711 -21.66 -1.86 -19.73
CA THR A 711 -22.14 -2.72 -18.65
C THR A 711 -22.31 -1.94 -17.35
N ILE A 712 -23.41 -2.22 -16.64
CA ILE A 712 -23.75 -1.68 -15.33
C ILE A 712 -24.07 -2.83 -14.39
N GLY A 713 -23.99 -2.58 -13.09
CA GLY A 713 -24.30 -3.59 -12.08
C GLY A 713 -24.09 -3.07 -10.67
N GLU A 714 -24.27 -3.96 -9.71
CA GLU A 714 -24.06 -3.69 -8.28
C GLU A 714 -22.58 -3.78 -7.91
N SER A 715 -22.06 -2.83 -7.13
CA SER A 715 -20.77 -3.02 -6.48
C SER A 715 -20.93 -3.95 -5.28
N SER A 716 -20.08 -4.98 -5.16
CA SER A 716 -20.06 -5.79 -3.94
C SER A 716 -19.66 -5.01 -2.69
N ASN A 717 -19.02 -3.85 -2.83
CA ASN A 717 -18.72 -2.97 -1.71
C ASN A 717 -19.95 -2.36 -1.03
N THR A 718 -21.14 -2.51 -1.63
CA THR A 718 -22.42 -2.19 -0.97
C THR A 718 -22.74 -3.15 0.16
N ILE A 719 -22.32 -4.41 0.07
CA ILE A 719 -22.56 -5.45 1.09
C ILE A 719 -21.30 -5.87 1.83
N THR A 720 -20.16 -5.20 1.62
CA THR A 720 -18.97 -5.48 2.42
C THR A 720 -19.21 -5.06 3.87
N ASN A 721 -18.87 -5.98 4.76
CA ASN A 721 -19.15 -5.89 6.18
C ASN A 721 -18.49 -4.67 6.83
N TYR A 722 -19.04 -4.21 7.95
CA TYR A 722 -18.38 -3.22 8.78
C TYR A 722 -17.10 -3.81 9.37
N GLY A 723 -15.98 -3.12 9.21
CA GLY A 723 -14.70 -3.46 9.82
C GLY A 723 -13.56 -2.65 9.23
N PHE A 724 -12.56 -2.29 10.04
CA PHE A 724 -11.48 -1.39 9.64
C PHE A 724 -10.18 -1.76 10.36
N ASP A 725 -9.04 -1.65 9.70
CA ASP A 725 -7.75 -1.87 10.34
C ASP A 725 -7.51 -0.90 11.51
N VAL A 726 -7.04 -1.45 12.63
CA VAL A 726 -6.87 -0.74 13.91
C VAL A 726 -5.88 0.44 13.88
N ILE A 727 -4.97 0.49 12.90
CA ILE A 727 -3.98 1.58 12.77
C ILE A 727 -4.29 2.49 11.58
N THR A 728 -4.68 1.92 10.44
CA THR A 728 -4.75 2.60 9.14
C THR A 728 -6.16 2.89 8.67
N GLN A 729 -7.17 2.29 9.31
CA GLN A 729 -8.58 2.31 8.88
C GLN A 729 -8.84 1.78 7.47
N ILE A 730 -7.95 0.96 6.90
CA ILE A 730 -8.27 0.22 5.68
C ILE A 730 -9.48 -0.70 5.97
N PRO A 731 -10.56 -0.66 5.17
CA PRO A 731 -11.74 -1.48 5.44
C PRO A 731 -11.49 -2.99 5.29
N GLU A 732 -12.28 -3.78 6.02
CA GLU A 732 -12.30 -5.24 6.02
C GLU A 732 -13.12 -5.79 4.84
N PHE A 733 -12.58 -5.67 3.62
CA PHE A 733 -13.26 -6.15 2.40
C PHE A 733 -13.14 -7.67 2.17
N ASN A 734 -12.15 -8.32 2.79
CA ASN A 734 -11.78 -9.71 2.48
C ASN A 734 -12.16 -10.71 3.57
N ALA A 735 -12.91 -10.29 4.59
CA ALA A 735 -13.51 -11.16 5.57
C ALA A 735 -14.88 -10.63 5.99
N GLY A 736 -15.95 -11.30 5.55
CA GLY A 736 -17.31 -10.91 5.89
C GLY A 736 -18.28 -12.08 5.80
N LEU A 737 -19.53 -11.80 6.10
CA LEU A 737 -20.64 -12.74 6.07
C LEU A 737 -21.78 -12.18 5.23
N CYS A 738 -22.53 -13.06 4.59
CA CYS A 738 -23.76 -12.71 3.89
C CYS A 738 -24.83 -13.79 4.01
N ARG A 739 -26.07 -13.40 3.73
CA ARG A 739 -27.22 -14.30 3.55
C ARG A 739 -27.61 -14.31 2.08
N ILE A 740 -27.87 -15.49 1.55
CA ILE A 740 -28.32 -15.69 0.17
C ILE A 740 -29.84 -15.83 0.17
N GLU A 741 -30.50 -15.17 -0.77
CA GLU A 741 -31.93 -15.27 -1.02
C GLU A 741 -32.18 -15.32 -2.53
N ARG A 742 -33.11 -16.16 -2.99
CA ARG A 742 -33.47 -16.23 -4.41
C ARG A 742 -34.23 -14.96 -4.81
N ALA A 743 -33.88 -14.36 -5.95
CA ALA A 743 -34.46 -13.10 -6.40
C ALA A 743 -35.66 -13.26 -7.34
#